data_AF-A0A1X7VCL0-F1
#
_entry.id   AF-A0A1X7VCL0-F1
#
_cell.length_a   1.000
_cell.length_b   1.000
_cell.length_c   1.000
_cell.angle_alpha   90.00
_cell.angle_beta   90.00
_cell.angle_gamma   90.00
#
_symmetry.space_group_name_H-M   'P 1'
#
loop_
_entity.id
_entity.type
_entity.pdbx_description
1 polymer ?
#
loop_
_entity_poly.entity_id
_entity_poly.type
_entity_poly.pdbx_seq_one_letter_code
_entity_poly.pdbx_strand_id
1 'polypeptide(L)'
;MGESSIVKCVNDSTFLLTDVHHFNIMSLSFHDCGLEFFICSNISFSHFSMSRGFIYIAFAKKVAISNSTLIKLENLLADNAFDFKIVSTVITGGTSFNVLGFIYSPPTECDYEQNNYSPEITNVSMHQASLIVLFDQSSSYHVEVDISGFVANGIFFSITPLSSQEIRVSNTSSHSSKIGLGISNEEESESIQSSCDIDLIPYFQRQIYLKVRNCQFYDNTYGFYDLTSDMVTVSIDESVAYNNRFGLIVLESVNVSVTNMKMFNNENNLIAFSEVFLSNVSITSNTVASGLTLQRGFATVADTLFISNNSGTNGGGLAVYDDSYLKLLPGARVDIVGNHATEKGGGIYTNNYLYCPFQSNSNLPPVYVNVSRNSADLVGHDIYGIFYKDNCTSYFSDNIRAANVPRKMCFCDPRNASRKTYAHSNCLRHIPEKNAFPGQELKVNIIMIGLSYSEDDVTAGDVNVYFDDKIMMERQPILANCSSVEIKLQTADYTKHNVKFSLYQHFDSFPIAELQVSFHSDSLYSSVFINNNSLACSVFINECPIGFSVNGSSECDCSQSVHRQNVTCDINTQSITHNGLLWIGTYDTSTPFNANATNPNACIINEDCLLYCSPNPVTFKLNDTDTQCVDNRGHRMCGSCREGYSLLMGSNNCGHCDDKHTYMVITWVTLFAVMGVLLVFLLIALNLTVSVGTLNGLLFYANIVKLYEPVFSRKGALPVLKQVISWINLDFGFEACFYNGMDTYAKQWLQFAFPLYLWVVIIIIIQLCRRYGKISRLMGSHAVPVLSTLFLLSYTKLVRTIVIVLHQRGVTLHCTNESVRSVSLWYEDPNVEYAKGKHAGLLAFALVVFLFFILPYTLFLLLDPLYEKYLSNYKMFKKVWGHFKPIIDAYSGPMKDEYRFWPGLLLVARIPILLSVTLVDSFIRSQNYLLCMLLTVLALLFSIQVSLGGLYRKRLHDIIEVWFLFNLCIMVALSIALNTDEEVLIWFNACIGIFTISFIIIIFYHFYLQISNQKWFKSILGKICKKQKKSATKVEDIVPHKTADMQMSEKVPTCTIVRKPSDPRESVVQLF
;
A
#
# COMPACT_ATOMS: atom_id res chain seq x y z
N MET A 1 -24.86 66.60 41.28
CA MET A 1 -25.96 67.35 40.63
C MET A 1 -25.34 68.23 39.56
N GLY A 2 -25.90 68.18 38.37
CA GLY A 2 -25.38 68.79 37.14
C GLY A 2 -25.46 67.73 36.03
N GLU A 3 -26.67 67.51 35.51
CA GLU A 3 -26.90 66.62 34.37
C GLU A 3 -25.94 67.01 33.23
N SER A 4 -25.12 66.08 32.73
CA SER A 4 -24.38 66.29 31.49
C SER A 4 -25.41 66.62 30.41
N SER A 5 -25.36 67.83 29.88
CA SER A 5 -26.27 68.23 28.82
C SER A 5 -25.95 67.38 27.58
N ILE A 6 -26.94 66.69 27.04
CA ILE A 6 -26.76 65.81 25.87
C ILE A 6 -27.32 66.53 24.65
N VAL A 7 -26.47 66.75 23.65
CA VAL A 7 -26.86 67.23 22.32
C VAL A 7 -26.92 66.02 21.39
N LYS A 8 -28.12 65.71 20.90
CA LYS A 8 -28.33 64.63 19.92
C LYS A 8 -28.73 65.22 18.58
N CYS A 9 -27.91 64.97 17.57
CA CYS A 9 -28.14 65.42 16.20
C CYS A 9 -29.04 64.43 15.45
N VAL A 10 -29.77 64.93 14.45
CA VAL A 10 -30.64 64.13 13.58
C VAL A 10 -30.08 64.21 12.17
N ASN A 11 -29.94 63.07 11.49
CA ASN A 11 -29.33 62.96 10.15
C ASN A 11 -27.87 63.48 10.08
N ASP A 12 -27.02 63.15 11.06
CA ASP A 12 -25.60 63.51 11.07
C ASP A 12 -25.32 65.01 10.87
N SER A 13 -26.19 65.86 11.43
CA SER A 13 -26.06 67.31 11.30
C SER A 13 -24.73 67.81 11.88
N THR A 14 -24.08 68.72 11.16
CA THR A 14 -22.76 69.27 11.49
C THR A 14 -22.87 70.70 12.04
N PHE A 15 -22.18 70.99 13.13
CA PHE A 15 -21.99 72.34 13.65
C PHE A 15 -20.77 72.96 13.00
N LEU A 16 -20.99 73.99 12.18
CA LEU A 16 -19.93 74.78 11.56
C LEU A 16 -19.71 76.08 12.34
N LEU A 17 -18.50 76.28 12.86
CA LEU A 17 -18.05 77.52 13.50
C LEU A 17 -16.91 78.14 12.69
N THR A 18 -17.08 79.41 12.30
CA THR A 18 -16.12 80.17 11.50
C THR A 18 -15.80 81.49 12.23
N ASP A 19 -14.53 81.91 12.20
CA ASP A 19 -14.06 83.20 12.72
C ASP A 19 -14.34 83.43 14.22
N VAL A 20 -14.00 82.44 15.06
CA VAL A 20 -14.26 82.48 16.51
C VAL A 20 -12.98 82.77 17.29
N HIS A 21 -13.00 83.85 18.08
CA HIS A 21 -11.85 84.17 18.95
C HIS A 21 -11.70 83.19 20.11
N HIS A 22 -12.75 82.91 20.89
CA HIS A 22 -12.69 82.01 22.05
C HIS A 22 -13.90 81.08 22.07
N PHE A 23 -13.64 79.77 22.11
CA PHE A 23 -14.66 78.73 22.21
C PHE A 23 -14.28 77.72 23.29
N ASN A 24 -15.15 77.52 24.28
CA ASN A 24 -14.89 76.60 25.39
C ASN A 24 -16.11 75.72 25.66
N ILE A 25 -15.92 74.40 25.61
CA ILE A 25 -16.92 73.40 26.00
C ILE A 25 -16.45 72.68 27.27
N MET A 26 -17.34 72.67 28.27
CA MET A 26 -17.11 71.99 29.54
C MET A 26 -18.30 71.09 29.88
N SER A 27 -18.07 69.81 30.15
CA SER A 27 -19.08 68.85 30.63
C SER A 27 -20.30 68.66 29.71
N LEU A 28 -20.08 68.64 28.39
CA LEU A 28 -21.12 68.49 27.37
C LEU A 28 -20.92 67.18 26.58
N SER A 29 -22.04 66.52 26.22
CA SER A 29 -22.04 65.25 25.50
C SER A 29 -22.72 65.37 24.13
N PHE A 30 -22.04 64.98 23.05
CA PHE A 30 -22.61 64.96 21.69
C PHE A 30 -22.85 63.53 21.19
N HIS A 31 -23.97 63.31 20.49
CA HIS A 31 -24.30 62.01 19.89
C HIS A 31 -24.78 62.20 18.44
N ASP A 32 -24.18 61.47 17.49
CA ASP A 32 -24.45 61.53 16.03
C ASP A 32 -24.21 62.91 15.38
N CYS A 33 -23.22 63.69 15.85
CA CYS A 33 -22.96 65.08 15.43
C CYS A 33 -21.59 65.25 14.77
N GLY A 34 -21.48 66.12 13.75
CA GLY A 34 -20.21 66.65 13.26
C GLY A 34 -19.86 67.99 13.92
N LEU A 35 -18.57 68.24 14.21
CA LEU A 35 -18.07 69.54 14.69
C LEU A 35 -16.97 70.05 13.77
N GLU A 36 -17.18 71.18 13.11
CA GLU A 36 -16.22 71.81 12.20
C GLU A 36 -15.86 73.22 12.70
N PHE A 37 -14.56 73.49 12.85
CA PHE A 37 -14.02 74.77 13.28
C PHE A 37 -13.06 75.30 12.23
N PHE A 38 -13.30 76.51 11.73
CA PHE A 38 -12.45 77.18 10.75
C PHE A 38 -12.01 78.56 11.27
N ILE A 39 -10.71 78.87 11.17
CA ILE A 39 -10.14 80.19 11.48
C ILE A 39 -10.48 80.59 12.93
N CYS A 40 -9.98 79.83 13.90
CA CYS A 40 -10.31 80.02 15.32
C CYS A 40 -9.07 80.37 16.14
N SER A 41 -9.15 81.30 17.10
CA SER A 41 -7.97 81.63 17.92
C SER A 41 -7.76 80.62 19.04
N ASN A 42 -8.73 80.45 19.96
CA ASN A 42 -8.62 79.55 21.11
C ASN A 42 -9.82 78.60 21.19
N ILE A 43 -9.56 77.29 21.14
CA ILE A 43 -10.55 76.21 21.30
C ILE A 43 -10.17 75.34 22.50
N SER A 44 -11.09 75.14 23.46
CA SER A 44 -10.86 74.23 24.59
C SER A 44 -12.03 73.31 24.87
N PHE A 45 -11.75 72.01 24.99
CA PHE A 45 -12.67 70.96 25.43
C PHE A 45 -12.21 70.37 26.75
N SER A 46 -13.08 70.34 27.74
CA SER A 46 -12.79 69.76 29.06
C SER A 46 -13.96 68.92 29.57
N HIS A 47 -13.67 67.70 30.05
CA HIS A 47 -14.73 66.74 30.43
C HIS A 47 -15.78 66.54 29.33
N PHE A 48 -15.34 66.60 28.07
CA PHE A 48 -16.17 66.50 26.88
C PHE A 48 -16.39 65.03 26.53
N SER A 49 -17.60 64.67 26.09
CA SER A 49 -17.83 63.35 25.51
C SER A 49 -18.54 63.42 24.17
N MET A 50 -18.17 62.53 23.27
CA MET A 50 -18.75 62.46 21.94
C MET A 50 -18.89 61.01 21.51
N SER A 51 -20.05 60.66 20.95
CA SER A 51 -20.31 59.32 20.44
C SER A 51 -20.84 59.36 19.01
N ARG A 52 -20.19 58.64 18.08
CA ARG A 52 -20.53 58.59 16.64
C ARG A 52 -20.55 59.99 15.99
N GLY A 53 -19.44 60.36 15.34
CA GLY A 53 -19.31 61.64 14.64
C GLY A 53 -17.85 62.01 14.37
N PHE A 54 -17.59 63.23 13.91
CA PHE A 54 -16.25 63.71 13.60
C PHE A 54 -15.99 65.12 14.14
N ILE A 55 -14.71 65.45 14.34
CA ILE A 55 -14.23 66.77 14.71
C ILE A 55 -13.18 67.18 13.67
N TYR A 56 -13.41 68.30 13.00
CA TYR A 56 -12.47 68.91 12.06
C TYR A 56 -12.12 70.31 12.54
N ILE A 57 -10.83 70.58 12.72
CA ILE A 57 -10.31 71.86 13.20
C ILE A 57 -9.29 72.36 12.18
N ALA A 58 -9.59 73.46 11.52
CA ALA A 58 -8.75 74.08 10.50
C ALA A 58 -8.31 75.49 10.89
N PHE A 59 -7.02 75.80 10.68
CA PHE A 59 -6.42 77.12 10.88
C PHE A 59 -6.66 77.68 12.30
N ALA A 60 -6.37 76.87 13.33
CA ALA A 60 -6.57 77.26 14.73
C ALA A 60 -5.25 77.66 15.41
N LYS A 61 -5.23 78.68 16.29
CA LYS A 61 -3.97 79.08 16.98
C LYS A 61 -3.65 78.30 18.25
N LYS A 62 -4.68 77.86 18.98
CA LYS A 62 -4.53 77.10 20.22
C LYS A 62 -5.70 76.16 20.41
N VAL A 63 -5.43 74.87 20.58
CA VAL A 63 -6.46 73.85 20.76
C VAL A 63 -6.10 72.95 21.94
N ALA A 64 -7.01 72.80 22.89
CA ALA A 64 -6.80 71.94 24.05
C ALA A 64 -7.97 70.97 24.26
N ILE A 65 -7.72 69.67 24.29
CA ILE A 65 -8.69 68.62 24.66
C ILE A 65 -8.18 67.92 25.93
N SER A 66 -8.96 67.96 27.00
CA SER A 66 -8.54 67.42 28.29
C SER A 66 -9.64 66.59 28.97
N ASN A 67 -9.25 65.50 29.64
CA ASN A 67 -10.12 64.65 30.46
C ASN A 67 -11.41 64.22 29.73
N SER A 68 -11.30 63.88 28.45
CA SER A 68 -12.45 63.70 27.56
C SER A 68 -12.59 62.25 27.06
N THR A 69 -13.79 61.87 26.61
CA THR A 69 -14.08 60.51 26.08
C THR A 69 -14.77 60.55 24.72
N LEU A 70 -14.09 60.08 23.68
CA LEU A 70 -14.57 60.06 22.30
C LEU A 70 -14.81 58.60 21.89
N ILE A 71 -16.06 58.20 21.63
CA ILE A 71 -16.45 56.81 21.40
C ILE A 71 -16.99 56.65 19.98
N LYS A 72 -16.50 55.68 19.21
CA LYS A 72 -16.87 55.49 17.80
C LYS A 72 -16.68 56.79 17.00
N LEU A 73 -15.58 57.50 17.25
CA LEU A 73 -15.25 58.70 16.51
C LEU A 73 -14.83 58.28 15.10
N GLU A 74 -15.39 58.95 14.09
CA GLU A 74 -15.00 58.74 12.70
C GLU A 74 -13.61 59.33 12.47
N ASN A 75 -13.46 60.64 12.67
CA ASN A 75 -12.17 61.33 12.55
C ASN A 75 -12.09 62.52 13.53
N LEU A 76 -10.91 62.76 14.11
CA LEU A 76 -10.46 64.00 14.74
C LEU A 76 -9.28 64.50 13.89
N LEU A 77 -9.56 65.46 13.02
CA LEU A 77 -8.59 66.03 12.09
C LEU A 77 -8.25 67.45 12.52
N ALA A 78 -6.96 67.72 12.64
CA ALA A 78 -6.42 69.03 12.91
C ALA A 78 -5.57 69.45 11.69
N ASP A 79 -6.08 70.40 10.93
CA ASP A 79 -5.46 70.96 9.73
C ASP A 79 -4.90 72.35 10.07
N ASN A 80 -3.58 72.52 10.01
CA ASN A 80 -2.92 73.79 10.35
C ASN A 80 -3.35 74.34 11.74
N ALA A 81 -3.46 73.46 12.74
CA ALA A 81 -3.79 73.83 14.12
C ALA A 81 -2.51 73.98 14.97
N PHE A 82 -2.20 75.21 15.38
CA PHE A 82 -1.06 75.55 16.23
C PHE A 82 -1.34 75.29 17.72
N ASP A 83 -0.29 75.00 18.51
CA ASP A 83 -0.35 74.70 19.96
C ASP A 83 -1.48 73.71 20.33
N PHE A 84 -1.51 72.55 19.65
CA PHE A 84 -2.54 71.52 19.83
C PHE A 84 -2.17 70.54 20.95
N LYS A 85 -3.00 70.48 21.99
CA LYS A 85 -2.73 69.70 23.20
C LYS A 85 -3.86 68.72 23.51
N ILE A 86 -3.55 67.42 23.59
CA ILE A 86 -4.48 66.40 24.11
C ILE A 86 -3.89 65.78 25.37
N VAL A 87 -4.65 65.83 26.46
CA VAL A 87 -4.25 65.32 27.77
C VAL A 87 -5.31 64.39 28.33
N SER A 88 -4.91 63.23 28.85
CA SER A 88 -5.78 62.35 29.65
C SER A 88 -7.12 62.02 28.97
N THR A 89 -7.08 61.65 27.68
CA THR A 89 -8.25 61.47 26.83
C THR A 89 -8.33 60.04 26.30
N VAL A 90 -9.54 59.49 26.25
CA VAL A 90 -9.80 58.14 25.69
C VAL A 90 -10.50 58.30 24.35
N ILE A 91 -9.94 57.70 23.30
CA ILE A 91 -10.50 57.72 21.94
C ILE A 91 -10.75 56.28 21.51
N THR A 92 -11.97 55.97 21.09
CA THR A 92 -12.33 54.68 20.48
C THR A 92 -12.77 54.93 19.06
N GLY A 93 -12.12 54.31 18.09
CA GLY A 93 -12.46 54.45 16.68
C GLY A 93 -13.81 53.85 16.30
N GLY A 94 -14.39 54.39 15.23
CA GLY A 94 -15.55 53.83 14.54
C GLY A 94 -15.15 52.78 13.50
N THR A 95 -15.64 52.92 12.26
CA THR A 95 -15.33 52.03 11.13
C THR A 95 -14.06 52.43 10.36
N SER A 96 -13.46 53.57 10.67
CA SER A 96 -12.23 54.12 10.07
C SER A 96 -10.99 53.73 10.88
N PHE A 97 -9.91 53.36 10.19
CA PHE A 97 -8.63 52.99 10.82
C PHE A 97 -7.80 54.19 11.33
N ASN A 98 -8.14 55.40 10.89
CA ASN A 98 -7.39 56.64 11.13
C ASN A 98 -8.29 57.63 11.85
N VAL A 99 -8.14 57.77 13.17
CA VAL A 99 -9.10 58.53 13.98
C VAL A 99 -8.49 59.84 14.48
N LEU A 100 -7.17 59.94 14.60
CA LEU A 100 -6.48 61.18 14.93
C LEU A 100 -5.49 61.49 13.82
N GLY A 101 -5.75 62.57 13.09
CA GLY A 101 -4.93 63.02 11.97
C GLY A 101 -4.48 64.46 12.17
N PHE A 102 -3.19 64.69 12.01
CA PHE A 102 -2.64 66.04 11.89
C PHE A 102 -2.19 66.25 10.46
N ILE A 103 -2.65 67.32 9.84
CA ILE A 103 -2.31 67.69 8.47
C ILE A 103 -1.76 69.11 8.52
N TYR A 104 -0.56 69.29 7.96
CA TYR A 104 0.06 70.61 7.82
C TYR A 104 0.28 70.87 6.35
N SER A 105 -0.59 71.67 5.74
CA SER A 105 -0.52 72.07 4.34
C SER A 105 -0.02 73.52 4.22
N PRO A 106 0.68 73.91 3.13
CA PRO A 106 1.20 75.26 2.98
C PRO A 106 0.08 76.30 2.94
N PRO A 107 0.31 77.51 3.47
CA PRO A 107 -0.65 78.61 3.36
C PRO A 107 -0.81 79.05 1.91
N THR A 108 -1.99 79.60 1.58
CA THR A 108 -2.29 80.11 0.22
C THR A 108 -1.50 81.36 -0.16
N GLU A 109 -0.91 82.05 0.83
CA GLU A 109 -0.02 83.20 0.66
C GLU A 109 1.34 82.87 1.27
N CYS A 110 2.44 83.28 0.63
CA CYS A 110 3.79 83.04 1.13
C CYS A 110 4.04 83.83 2.41
N ASP A 111 4.01 83.14 3.55
CA ASP A 111 4.32 83.69 4.86
C ASP A 111 5.79 83.44 5.19
N TYR A 112 6.51 84.51 5.56
CA TYR A 112 7.94 84.47 5.89
C TYR A 112 8.19 84.47 7.41
N GLU A 113 7.14 84.55 8.24
CA GLU A 113 7.29 84.38 9.69
C GLU A 113 7.42 82.90 10.06
N GLN A 114 8.46 82.55 10.84
CA GLN A 114 8.69 81.19 11.32
C GLN A 114 7.64 80.84 12.38
N ASN A 115 6.67 80.01 12.01
CA ASN A 115 5.61 79.57 12.90
C ASN A 115 6.04 78.30 13.65
N ASN A 116 5.98 78.34 14.98
CA ASN A 116 6.30 77.20 15.84
C ASN A 116 5.07 76.33 16.06
N TYR A 117 5.21 75.03 15.77
CA TYR A 117 4.20 74.02 15.99
C TYR A 117 4.68 73.01 17.04
N SER A 118 3.94 72.90 18.13
CA SER A 118 4.30 72.04 19.27
C SER A 118 3.12 71.20 19.75
N PRO A 119 2.72 70.15 19.02
CA PRO A 119 1.64 69.28 19.47
C PRO A 119 2.12 68.44 20.64
N GLU A 120 1.30 68.39 21.67
CA GLU A 120 1.60 67.65 22.89
C GLU A 120 0.48 66.65 23.16
N ILE A 121 0.80 65.36 23.05
CA ILE A 121 -0.12 64.25 23.32
C ILE A 121 0.37 63.50 24.56
N THR A 122 -0.35 63.62 25.66
CA THR A 122 0.05 63.06 26.96
C THR A 122 -1.05 62.22 27.60
N ASN A 123 -0.70 60.99 28.00
CA ASN A 123 -1.64 60.06 28.66
C ASN A 123 -2.94 59.83 27.86
N VAL A 124 -2.82 59.55 26.56
CA VAL A 124 -3.97 59.29 25.69
C VAL A 124 -4.03 57.80 25.33
N SER A 125 -5.23 57.22 25.41
CA SER A 125 -5.47 55.82 25.02
C SER A 125 -6.42 55.76 23.83
N MET A 126 -5.92 55.23 22.71
CA MET A 126 -6.64 55.01 21.48
C MET A 126 -6.92 53.51 21.30
N HIS A 127 -8.19 53.15 21.19
CA HIS A 127 -8.64 51.78 20.92
C HIS A 127 -9.25 51.70 19.52
N GLN A 128 -8.87 50.68 18.75
CA GLN A 128 -9.35 50.48 17.37
C GLN A 128 -9.05 51.69 16.47
N ALA A 129 -7.93 52.36 16.73
CA ALA A 129 -7.62 53.64 16.11
C ALA A 129 -6.10 53.86 16.06
N SER A 130 -5.64 54.50 14.99
CA SER A 130 -4.23 54.85 14.79
C SER A 130 -4.05 56.36 14.80
N LEU A 131 -2.85 56.79 15.19
CA LEU A 131 -2.38 58.17 15.04
C LEU A 131 -1.65 58.29 13.71
N ILE A 132 -2.09 59.23 12.87
CA ILE A 132 -1.38 59.60 11.67
C ILE A 132 -0.98 61.07 11.76
N VAL A 133 0.29 61.34 11.52
CA VAL A 133 0.82 62.70 11.42
C VAL A 133 1.36 62.86 10.01
N LEU A 134 0.74 63.73 9.23
CA LEU A 134 1.14 64.07 7.87
C LEU A 134 1.73 65.47 7.86
N PHE A 135 2.98 65.58 7.43
CA PHE A 135 3.66 66.85 7.22
C PHE A 135 3.78 67.11 5.72
N ASP A 136 2.86 67.89 5.17
CA ASP A 136 2.83 68.32 3.76
C ASP A 136 3.34 69.77 3.66
N GLN A 137 4.60 70.01 4.01
CA GLN A 137 5.08 71.36 4.33
C GLN A 137 5.92 72.06 3.24
N SER A 138 5.85 73.40 3.25
CA SER A 138 6.89 74.32 2.73
C SER A 138 7.78 74.84 3.88
N SER A 139 8.89 75.52 3.58
CA SER A 139 10.03 75.81 4.48
C SER A 139 9.80 76.80 5.66
N SER A 140 8.56 77.11 6.06
CA SER A 140 8.24 78.19 7.02
C SER A 140 7.89 77.74 8.46
N TYR A 141 8.00 76.44 8.79
CA TYR A 141 7.60 75.91 10.11
C TYR A 141 8.74 75.25 10.89
N HIS A 142 8.74 75.40 12.22
CA HIS A 142 9.53 74.57 13.15
C HIS A 142 8.59 73.66 13.93
N VAL A 143 8.80 72.35 13.83
CA VAL A 143 7.89 71.34 14.41
C VAL A 143 8.56 70.57 15.53
N GLU A 144 7.97 70.61 16.72
CA GLU A 144 8.37 69.78 17.86
C GLU A 144 7.18 68.94 18.34
N VAL A 145 7.13 67.66 17.97
CA VAL A 145 6.06 66.74 18.37
C VAL A 145 6.46 65.96 19.60
N ASP A 146 5.69 66.07 20.69
CA ASP A 146 5.90 65.28 21.91
C ASP A 146 4.72 64.34 22.16
N ILE A 147 4.99 63.04 22.11
CA ILE A 147 4.03 61.97 22.41
C ILE A 147 4.56 61.19 23.61
N SER A 148 3.84 61.22 24.72
CA SER A 148 4.21 60.48 25.93
C SER A 148 3.05 59.80 26.65
N GLY A 149 3.29 58.60 27.18
CA GLY A 149 2.26 57.83 27.89
C GLY A 149 1.10 57.40 26.99
N PHE A 150 1.38 57.14 25.72
CA PHE A 150 0.39 56.93 24.68
C PHE A 150 0.16 55.43 24.42
N VAL A 151 -1.10 55.02 24.25
CA VAL A 151 -1.46 53.65 23.86
C VAL A 151 -2.29 53.74 22.60
N ALA A 152 -1.88 53.11 21.50
CA ALA A 152 -2.63 53.11 20.25
C ALA A 152 -2.54 51.78 19.52
N ASN A 153 -3.33 51.62 18.45
CA ASN A 153 -3.12 50.47 17.57
C ASN A 153 -1.83 50.64 16.77
N GLY A 154 -1.62 51.84 16.18
CA GLY A 154 -0.42 52.17 15.41
C GLY A 154 -0.15 53.68 15.37
N ILE A 155 1.09 54.04 15.08
CA ILE A 155 1.58 55.42 14.97
C ILE A 155 2.36 55.53 13.67
N PHE A 156 1.98 56.48 12.83
CA PHE A 156 2.61 56.66 11.54
C PHE A 156 2.92 58.14 11.26
N PHE A 157 4.15 58.41 10.86
CA PHE A 157 4.65 59.72 10.44
C PHE A 157 4.95 59.71 8.95
N SER A 158 4.25 60.55 8.18
CA SER A 158 4.61 60.89 6.80
C SER A 158 5.28 62.26 6.81
N ILE A 159 6.51 62.33 6.32
CA ILE A 159 7.35 63.54 6.39
C ILE A 159 7.79 64.02 5.01
N THR A 160 7.75 65.34 4.78
CA THR A 160 8.46 66.00 3.68
C THR A 160 9.76 66.66 4.19
N PRO A 161 10.92 66.49 3.50
CA PRO A 161 12.24 66.91 3.98
C PRO A 161 12.54 68.42 3.81
N LEU A 162 11.53 69.29 3.92
CA LEU A 162 11.63 70.72 3.60
C LEU A 162 11.83 71.64 4.82
N SER A 163 11.68 71.12 6.06
CA SER A 163 11.78 71.87 7.32
C SER A 163 12.53 71.10 8.43
N SER A 164 12.98 71.78 9.48
CA SER A 164 13.58 71.15 10.67
C SER A 164 12.48 70.61 11.60
N GLN A 165 12.55 69.33 11.95
CA GLN A 165 11.52 68.67 12.75
C GLN A 165 12.17 67.81 13.85
N GLU A 166 11.66 67.91 15.07
CA GLU A 166 12.01 67.00 16.16
C GLU A 166 10.74 66.28 16.65
N ILE A 167 10.76 64.95 16.54
CA ILE A 167 9.67 64.08 16.97
C ILE A 167 10.18 63.24 18.13
N ARG A 168 9.57 63.40 19.30
CA ARG A 168 9.87 62.63 20.51
C ARG A 168 8.68 61.74 20.84
N VAL A 169 8.94 60.43 20.85
CA VAL A 169 7.97 59.40 21.24
C VAL A 169 8.52 58.65 22.43
N SER A 170 7.84 58.75 23.58
CA SER A 170 8.29 58.12 24.81
C SER A 170 7.19 57.37 25.55
N ASN A 171 7.55 56.34 26.32
CA ASN A 171 6.62 55.60 27.19
C ASN A 171 5.33 55.17 26.46
N THR A 172 5.46 54.72 25.22
CA THR A 172 4.34 54.49 24.30
C THR A 172 4.23 53.01 23.95
N SER A 173 3.01 52.49 23.81
CA SER A 173 2.76 51.12 23.39
C SER A 173 1.82 51.05 22.17
N SER A 174 2.24 50.33 21.13
CA SER A 174 1.44 50.12 19.91
C SER A 174 1.19 48.63 19.65
N HIS A 175 -0.06 48.27 19.34
CA HIS A 175 -0.42 46.87 19.10
C HIS A 175 -1.61 46.65 18.17
N SER A 176 -1.71 45.45 17.58
CA SER A 176 -2.84 45.09 16.70
C SER A 176 -3.00 46.02 15.49
N SER A 177 -1.90 46.43 14.86
CA SER A 177 -1.92 47.21 13.62
C SER A 177 -0.94 46.69 12.57
N LYS A 178 -1.04 47.26 11.36
CA LYS A 178 -0.06 47.00 10.31
C LYS A 178 1.30 47.57 10.68
N ILE A 179 1.35 48.78 11.23
CA ILE A 179 2.59 49.49 11.58
C ILE A 179 2.45 49.96 13.03
N GLY A 180 3.25 49.39 13.93
CA GLY A 180 3.29 49.79 15.33
C GLY A 180 3.78 51.23 15.47
N LEU A 181 5.02 51.47 15.04
CA LEU A 181 5.59 52.80 14.85
C LEU A 181 6.28 52.85 13.50
N GLY A 182 5.87 53.80 12.65
CA GLY A 182 6.46 53.96 11.32
C GLY A 182 6.77 55.40 10.97
N ILE A 183 7.82 55.55 10.17
CA ILE A 183 8.18 56.81 9.51
C ILE A 183 8.46 56.54 8.03
N SER A 184 7.95 57.40 7.16
CA SER A 184 8.25 57.35 5.73
C SER A 184 8.33 58.74 5.14
N ASN A 185 9.11 58.88 4.08
CA ASN A 185 9.05 60.07 3.24
C ASN A 185 7.77 60.07 2.39
N GLU A 186 7.15 61.24 2.23
CA GLU A 186 6.10 61.46 1.25
C GLU A 186 6.74 61.73 -0.13
N GLU A 187 6.24 61.10 -1.20
CA GLU A 187 6.70 61.42 -2.56
C GLU A 187 6.41 62.89 -2.87
N GLU A 188 7.41 63.64 -3.36
CA GLU A 188 7.25 65.06 -3.72
C GLU A 188 6.06 65.21 -4.70
N SER A 189 4.97 65.86 -4.26
CA SER A 189 3.91 66.21 -5.19
C SER A 189 4.42 67.34 -6.12
N GLU A 190 4.36 67.12 -7.43
CA GLU A 190 4.74 68.11 -8.45
C GLU A 190 3.98 69.46 -8.32
N SER A 191 2.93 69.53 -7.49
CA SER A 191 2.08 70.71 -7.30
C SER A 191 2.63 71.81 -6.38
N ILE A 192 3.68 71.57 -5.58
CA ILE A 192 4.13 72.55 -4.55
C ILE A 192 5.17 73.55 -5.09
N GLN A 193 5.77 73.31 -6.25
CA GLN A 193 6.79 74.20 -6.83
C GLN A 193 6.26 75.56 -7.35
N SER A 194 4.94 75.79 -7.43
CA SER A 194 4.41 76.91 -8.20
C SER A 194 3.94 78.15 -7.42
N SER A 195 3.98 78.20 -6.07
CA SER A 195 3.43 79.37 -5.35
C SER A 195 4.40 80.22 -4.54
N CYS A 196 5.58 79.74 -4.13
CA CYS A 196 6.57 80.53 -3.38
C CYS A 196 8.00 80.32 -3.91
N ASP A 197 8.76 81.39 -4.15
CA ASP A 197 10.18 81.34 -4.53
C ASP A 197 11.01 80.84 -3.33
N ILE A 198 11.28 79.54 -3.29
CA ILE A 198 12.03 78.86 -2.21
C ILE A 198 13.54 79.21 -2.25
N ASP A 199 14.02 79.85 -3.32
CA ASP A 199 15.45 80.16 -3.56
C ASP A 199 16.04 81.31 -2.69
N LEU A 200 15.22 82.01 -1.89
CA LEU A 200 15.66 83.15 -1.06
C LEU A 200 15.82 82.84 0.44
N ILE A 201 15.58 81.61 0.88
CA ILE A 201 15.62 81.23 2.31
C ILE A 201 17.02 80.70 2.65
N PRO A 202 17.73 81.27 3.65
CA PRO A 202 19.04 80.78 4.05
C PRO A 202 18.92 79.32 4.48
N TYR A 203 19.88 78.48 4.05
CA TYR A 203 20.02 77.07 4.40
C TYR A 203 19.93 76.84 5.91
N PHE A 204 18.72 76.75 6.46
CA PHE A 204 18.49 76.20 7.80
C PHE A 204 18.84 74.71 7.75
N GLN A 205 19.47 74.20 8.82
CA GLN A 205 19.86 72.79 8.94
C GLN A 205 18.62 71.89 8.73
N ARG A 206 18.57 71.25 7.57
CA ARG A 206 17.52 70.30 7.13
C ARG A 206 17.74 68.94 7.81
N GLN A 207 17.53 68.85 9.12
CA GLN A 207 17.66 67.58 9.85
C GLN A 207 16.37 67.26 10.58
N ILE A 208 15.84 66.07 10.32
CA ILE A 208 14.68 65.52 11.00
C ILE A 208 15.18 64.51 12.03
N TYR A 209 14.75 64.66 13.27
CA TYR A 209 15.12 63.78 14.37
C TYR A 209 13.90 63.03 14.89
N LEU A 210 13.90 61.70 14.79
CA LEU A 210 12.95 60.84 15.47
C LEU A 210 13.63 60.16 16.66
N LYS A 211 13.22 60.54 17.87
CA LYS A 211 13.70 59.95 19.13
C LYS A 211 12.62 59.09 19.75
N VAL A 212 12.87 57.79 19.82
CA VAL A 212 11.96 56.78 20.38
C VAL A 212 12.58 56.22 21.64
N ARG A 213 11.88 56.33 22.77
CA ARG A 213 12.42 55.88 24.06
C ARG A 213 11.41 55.13 24.92
N ASN A 214 11.82 53.99 25.48
CA ASN A 214 11.00 53.21 26.39
C ASN A 214 9.62 52.86 25.78
N CYS A 215 9.62 52.42 24.52
CA CYS A 215 8.41 52.07 23.77
C CYS A 215 8.25 50.55 23.62
N GLN A 216 7.00 50.11 23.46
CA GLN A 216 6.64 48.70 23.28
C GLN A 216 5.85 48.49 21.99
N PHE A 217 6.34 47.63 21.09
CA PHE A 217 5.71 47.33 19.81
C PHE A 217 5.35 45.85 19.76
N TYR A 218 4.07 45.49 19.83
CA TYR A 218 3.68 44.08 19.86
C TYR A 218 2.41 43.72 19.10
N ASP A 219 2.33 42.48 18.61
CA ASP A 219 1.20 41.98 17.82
C ASP A 219 0.91 42.87 16.57
N ASN A 220 1.96 43.39 15.91
CA ASN A 220 1.86 44.17 14.68
C ASN A 220 2.44 43.44 13.46
N THR A 221 2.10 43.88 12.24
CA THR A 221 2.82 43.39 11.04
C THR A 221 4.27 43.90 11.03
N TYR A 222 4.46 45.19 11.29
CA TYR A 222 5.77 45.82 11.44
C TYR A 222 5.82 46.48 12.82
N GLY A 223 6.75 46.08 13.68
CA GLY A 223 6.96 46.66 15.00
C GLY A 223 7.47 48.09 14.87
N PHE A 224 8.70 48.23 14.39
CA PHE A 224 9.26 49.49 13.92
C PHE A 224 9.50 49.45 12.39
N TYR A 225 9.01 50.45 11.68
CA TYR A 225 9.12 50.57 10.21
C TYR A 225 9.78 51.90 9.81
N ASP A 226 10.89 51.83 9.08
CA ASP A 226 11.56 53.01 8.54
C ASP A 226 11.76 52.87 7.02
N LEU A 227 11.26 53.87 6.30
CA LEU A 227 11.45 54.08 4.86
C LEU A 227 11.76 55.56 4.62
N THR A 228 12.92 56.01 5.09
CA THR A 228 13.34 57.42 4.99
C THR A 228 14.69 57.57 4.32
N SER A 229 14.96 58.75 3.77
CA SER A 229 16.22 59.12 3.12
C SER A 229 17.27 59.65 4.12
N ASP A 230 18.50 59.86 3.65
CA ASP A 230 19.68 60.29 4.42
C ASP A 230 19.51 61.51 5.33
N MET A 231 18.45 62.33 5.15
CA MET A 231 18.20 63.53 5.95
C MET A 231 17.51 63.26 7.30
N VAL A 232 17.03 62.03 7.52
CA VAL A 232 16.33 61.64 8.75
C VAL A 232 17.27 60.86 9.66
N THR A 233 17.36 61.28 10.92
CA THR A 233 18.09 60.57 11.97
C THR A 233 17.10 59.92 12.93
N VAL A 234 17.16 58.60 13.02
CA VAL A 234 16.29 57.79 13.90
C VAL A 234 17.12 57.25 15.04
N SER A 235 16.68 57.48 16.28
CA SER A 235 17.28 56.93 17.49
C SER A 235 16.23 56.17 18.30
N ILE A 236 16.40 54.86 18.45
CA ILE A 236 15.55 53.99 19.26
C ILE A 236 16.35 53.51 20.47
N ASP A 237 15.87 53.82 21.67
CA ASP A 237 16.52 53.44 22.92
C ASP A 237 15.54 52.79 23.92
N GLU A 238 16.05 51.89 24.74
CA GLU A 238 15.34 51.22 25.84
C GLU A 238 13.98 50.60 25.44
N SER A 239 13.81 50.19 24.18
CA SER A 239 12.52 49.76 23.62
C SER A 239 12.43 48.23 23.41
N VAL A 240 11.21 47.72 23.26
CA VAL A 240 10.95 46.27 23.11
C VAL A 240 9.99 46.02 21.95
N ALA A 241 10.32 45.05 21.08
CA ALA A 241 9.43 44.59 20.00
C ALA A 241 9.19 43.08 20.08
N TYR A 242 7.94 42.63 20.20
CA TYR A 242 7.63 41.21 20.30
C TYR A 242 6.33 40.75 19.63
N ASN A 243 6.24 39.49 19.22
CA ASN A 243 5.08 38.94 18.51
C ASN A 243 4.69 39.71 17.23
N ASN A 244 5.65 40.36 16.57
CA ASN A 244 5.40 41.04 15.30
C ASN A 244 5.82 40.15 14.11
N ARG A 245 5.25 40.37 12.93
CA ARG A 245 5.78 39.72 11.71
C ARG A 245 7.20 40.21 11.39
N PHE A 246 7.43 41.51 11.46
CA PHE A 246 8.77 42.08 11.48
C PHE A 246 8.96 42.87 12.77
N GLY A 247 9.95 42.53 13.60
CA GLY A 247 10.25 43.30 14.82
C GLY A 247 10.86 44.66 14.48
N LEU A 248 11.86 44.63 13.61
CA LEU A 248 12.55 45.79 13.04
C LEU A 248 12.61 45.65 11.51
N ILE A 249 12.20 46.69 10.78
CA ILE A 249 12.43 46.81 9.34
C ILE A 249 12.95 48.20 9.01
N VAL A 250 14.14 48.26 8.41
CA VAL A 250 14.80 49.49 7.96
C VAL A 250 15.13 49.36 6.47
N LEU A 251 14.60 50.28 5.67
CA LEU A 251 14.70 50.28 4.21
C LEU A 251 15.21 51.64 3.72
N GLU A 252 16.27 51.62 2.90
CA GLU A 252 16.83 52.82 2.24
C GLU A 252 17.31 53.95 3.17
N SER A 253 17.65 53.63 4.44
CA SER A 253 18.02 54.62 5.46
C SER A 253 19.47 54.47 5.96
N VAL A 254 20.17 55.58 6.17
CA VAL A 254 21.61 55.58 6.50
C VAL A 254 21.91 55.99 7.95
N ASN A 255 20.97 56.65 8.65
CA ASN A 255 21.20 57.22 9.98
C ASN A 255 20.25 56.65 11.06
N VAL A 256 20.21 55.32 11.20
CA VAL A 256 19.39 54.64 12.22
C VAL A 256 20.27 54.06 13.34
N SER A 257 19.97 54.45 14.58
CA SER A 257 20.64 53.98 15.79
C SER A 257 19.66 53.22 16.68
N VAL A 258 19.96 51.96 16.98
CA VAL A 258 19.18 51.10 17.87
C VAL A 258 20.03 50.69 19.07
N THR A 259 19.67 51.18 20.25
CA THR A 259 20.38 50.92 21.52
C THR A 259 19.46 50.27 22.54
N ASN A 260 19.99 49.33 23.33
CA ASN A 260 19.28 48.68 24.44
C ASN A 260 17.93 48.05 24.06
N MET A 261 17.79 47.57 22.82
CA MET A 261 16.53 47.03 22.30
C MET A 261 16.44 45.51 22.46
N LYS A 262 15.25 45.03 22.86
CA LYS A 262 14.95 43.59 22.92
C LYS A 262 13.90 43.22 21.88
N MET A 263 14.21 42.23 21.06
CA MET A 263 13.33 41.69 20.02
C MET A 263 13.11 40.21 20.29
N PHE A 264 11.86 39.78 20.51
CA PHE A 264 11.59 38.36 20.72
C PHE A 264 10.26 37.88 20.16
N ASN A 265 10.17 36.61 19.79
CA ASN A 265 8.98 36.02 19.17
C ASN A 265 8.50 36.79 17.91
N ASN A 266 9.39 37.47 17.19
CA ASN A 266 9.02 38.08 15.92
C ASN A 266 9.19 37.04 14.80
N GLU A 267 8.49 37.17 13.67
CA GLU A 267 8.73 36.25 12.55
C GLU A 267 10.09 36.52 11.91
N ASN A 268 10.47 37.79 11.71
CA ASN A 268 11.75 38.21 11.10
C ASN A 268 12.23 39.60 11.61
N ASN A 269 13.49 39.96 11.33
CA ASN A 269 14.01 41.33 11.39
C ASN A 269 14.87 41.60 10.14
N LEU A 270 14.64 42.72 9.47
CA LEU A 270 15.23 43.01 8.16
C LEU A 270 15.92 44.37 8.13
N ILE A 271 17.16 44.40 7.64
CA ILE A 271 17.87 45.61 7.26
C ILE A 271 18.20 45.49 5.78
N ALA A 272 17.66 46.37 4.95
CA ALA A 272 17.92 46.37 3.52
C ALA A 272 18.25 47.75 2.97
N PHE A 273 19.23 47.84 2.06
CA PHE A 273 19.67 49.09 1.44
C PHE A 273 20.03 50.19 2.46
N SER A 274 20.49 49.80 3.65
CA SER A 274 20.57 50.67 4.83
C SER A 274 21.87 50.49 5.61
N GLU A 275 22.27 51.53 6.35
CA GLU A 275 23.31 51.48 7.38
C GLU A 275 22.66 51.67 8.76
N VAL A 276 22.81 50.67 9.63
CA VAL A 276 22.20 50.69 10.98
C VAL A 276 23.24 50.48 12.06
N PHE A 277 23.20 51.31 13.09
CA PHE A 277 24.03 51.17 14.28
C PHE A 277 23.28 50.38 15.36
N LEU A 278 23.89 49.29 15.86
CA LEU A 278 23.32 48.40 16.87
C LEU A 278 24.21 48.39 18.11
N SER A 279 23.65 48.68 19.29
CA SER A 279 24.35 48.49 20.56
C SER A 279 23.48 47.89 21.65
N ASN A 280 23.99 46.85 22.31
CA ASN A 280 23.26 46.12 23.36
C ASN A 280 21.87 45.64 22.90
N VAL A 281 21.84 44.93 21.76
CA VAL A 281 20.61 44.43 21.12
C VAL A 281 20.51 42.92 21.31
N SER A 282 19.30 42.43 21.64
CA SER A 282 19.01 41.00 21.76
C SER A 282 17.85 40.58 20.85
N ILE A 283 18.03 39.49 20.11
CA ILE A 283 17.06 38.90 19.17
C ILE A 283 16.88 37.43 19.53
N THR A 284 15.71 37.06 20.05
CA THR A 284 15.50 35.71 20.60
C THR A 284 14.17 35.08 20.26
N SER A 285 14.15 33.75 20.11
CA SER A 285 12.90 32.97 19.99
C SER A 285 12.03 33.32 18.77
N ASN A 286 12.62 33.80 17.69
CA ASN A 286 11.90 33.97 16.42
C ASN A 286 11.65 32.59 15.78
N THR A 287 10.42 32.31 15.37
CA THR A 287 9.99 30.94 15.05
C THR A 287 9.89 30.61 13.56
N VAL A 288 9.91 31.62 12.67
CA VAL A 288 9.57 31.45 11.25
C VAL A 288 10.71 31.82 10.31
N ALA A 289 11.46 32.89 10.58
CA ALA A 289 12.57 33.34 9.76
C ALA A 289 13.83 33.61 10.59
N SER A 290 14.92 33.90 9.89
CA SER A 290 16.21 34.28 10.46
C SER A 290 16.06 35.32 11.57
N GLY A 291 16.85 35.18 12.63
CA GLY A 291 16.91 36.18 13.71
C GLY A 291 17.15 37.59 13.15
N LEU A 292 18.16 37.75 12.31
CA LEU A 292 18.46 38.99 11.58
C LEU A 292 18.77 38.68 10.11
N THR A 293 18.15 39.43 9.20
CA THR A 293 18.41 39.37 7.75
C THR A 293 19.04 40.68 7.28
N LEU A 294 20.18 40.58 6.59
CA LEU A 294 20.83 41.70 5.90
C LEU A 294 20.74 41.50 4.38
N GLN A 295 20.28 42.51 3.66
CA GLN A 295 20.16 42.45 2.20
C GLN A 295 20.59 43.78 1.56
N ARG A 296 21.67 43.77 0.77
CA ARG A 296 22.28 44.99 0.19
C ARG A 296 22.49 46.11 1.21
N GLY A 297 22.89 45.78 2.43
CA GLY A 297 23.06 46.74 3.52
C GLY A 297 24.06 46.24 4.57
N PHE A 298 24.42 47.09 5.52
CA PHE A 298 25.35 46.70 6.57
C PHE A 298 24.93 47.27 7.92
N ALA A 299 25.30 46.57 8.99
CA ALA A 299 25.05 47.04 10.34
C ALA A 299 26.35 47.12 11.15
N THR A 300 26.51 48.23 11.86
CA THR A 300 27.66 48.49 12.73
C THR A 300 27.32 48.11 14.17
N VAL A 301 28.11 47.24 14.80
CA VAL A 301 27.92 46.77 16.18
C VAL A 301 28.98 47.37 17.09
N ALA A 302 28.57 48.01 18.19
CA ALA A 302 29.46 48.64 19.17
C ALA A 302 29.71 47.81 20.44
N ASP A 303 28.64 47.42 21.13
CA ASP A 303 28.70 46.60 22.35
C ASP A 303 28.31 45.14 22.04
N THR A 304 27.19 44.65 22.60
CA THR A 304 26.74 43.26 22.46
C THR A 304 25.60 43.12 21.47
N LEU A 305 25.70 42.14 20.57
CA LEU A 305 24.60 41.64 19.75
C LEU A 305 24.36 40.16 20.06
N PHE A 306 23.19 39.84 20.62
CA PHE A 306 22.84 38.49 21.04
C PHE A 306 21.70 37.93 20.18
N ILE A 307 21.95 36.85 19.43
CA ILE A 307 20.98 36.20 18.54
C ILE A 307 20.84 34.73 18.95
N SER A 308 19.71 34.35 19.54
CA SER A 308 19.56 32.98 20.07
C SER A 308 18.19 32.35 19.91
N ASN A 309 18.16 31.02 19.77
CA ASN A 309 16.93 30.23 19.69
C ASN A 309 15.99 30.67 18.57
N ASN A 310 16.54 31.16 17.45
CA ASN A 310 15.77 31.54 16.27
C ASN A 310 15.76 30.40 15.26
N SER A 311 14.68 30.29 14.47
CA SER A 311 14.50 29.28 13.43
C SER A 311 14.24 29.93 12.08
N GLY A 312 15.00 29.58 11.05
CA GLY A 312 14.82 30.11 9.70
C GLY A 312 14.96 29.05 8.60
N THR A 313 14.76 29.42 7.34
CA THR A 313 15.00 28.52 6.20
C THR A 313 16.49 28.39 5.90
N ASN A 314 17.14 29.53 5.67
CA ASN A 314 18.57 29.68 5.49
C ASN A 314 19.07 30.73 6.49
N GLY A 315 20.03 30.38 7.35
CA GLY A 315 20.56 31.35 8.33
C GLY A 315 19.67 31.50 9.54
N GLY A 316 19.54 30.47 10.40
CA GLY A 316 18.62 30.52 11.54
C GLY A 316 18.86 31.71 12.48
N GLY A 317 20.13 32.03 12.75
CA GLY A 317 20.51 33.23 13.48
C GLY A 317 20.64 34.47 12.57
N LEU A 318 21.58 34.44 11.64
CA LEU A 318 21.93 35.54 10.75
C LEU A 318 21.91 35.08 9.29
N ALA A 319 21.16 35.78 8.44
CA ALA A 319 21.17 35.58 7.00
C ALA A 319 21.73 36.82 6.28
N VAL A 320 22.74 36.62 5.44
CA VAL A 320 23.49 37.70 4.78
C VAL A 320 23.41 37.53 3.27
N TYR A 321 22.78 38.49 2.60
CA TYR A 321 22.56 38.48 1.15
C TYR A 321 23.22 39.68 0.46
N ASP A 322 23.61 39.50 -0.81
CA ASP A 322 23.98 40.57 -1.74
C ASP A 322 25.07 41.52 -1.21
N ASP A 323 26.27 40.98 -0.93
CA ASP A 323 27.44 41.73 -0.45
C ASP A 323 27.26 42.46 0.91
N SER A 324 26.21 42.13 1.66
CA SER A 324 26.00 42.65 3.01
C SER A 324 27.06 42.17 4.02
N TYR A 325 27.28 42.93 5.08
CA TYR A 325 28.19 42.55 6.18
C TYR A 325 27.85 43.23 7.51
N LEU A 326 28.40 42.69 8.59
CA LEU A 326 28.40 43.28 9.92
C LEU A 326 29.76 43.94 10.20
N LYS A 327 29.76 45.24 10.48
CA LYS A 327 30.94 45.99 10.88
C LYS A 327 31.05 45.97 12.40
N LEU A 328 32.15 45.47 12.94
CA LEU A 328 32.33 45.32 14.38
C LEU A 328 33.34 46.34 14.90
N LEU A 329 32.90 47.19 15.83
CA LEU A 329 33.76 48.17 16.50
C LEU A 329 34.62 47.50 17.59
N PRO A 330 35.71 48.15 18.04
CA PRO A 330 36.58 47.61 19.06
C PRO A 330 35.83 47.31 20.36
N GLY A 331 35.94 46.07 20.86
CA GLY A 331 35.25 45.62 22.08
C GLY A 331 33.85 45.05 21.85
N ALA A 332 33.35 45.06 20.61
CA ALA A 332 32.07 44.45 20.27
C ALA A 332 32.08 42.92 20.45
N ARG A 333 30.95 42.36 20.88
CA ARG A 333 30.74 40.92 21.08
C ARG A 333 29.46 40.46 20.39
N VAL A 334 29.57 39.45 19.52
CA VAL A 334 28.43 38.86 18.82
C VAL A 334 28.28 37.40 19.26
N ASP A 335 27.12 37.04 19.80
CA ASP A 335 26.80 35.67 20.21
C ASP A 335 25.62 35.14 19.38
N ILE A 336 25.84 34.10 18.57
CA ILE A 336 24.84 33.42 17.74
C ILE A 336 24.69 31.97 18.23
N VAL A 337 23.70 31.73 19.09
CA VAL A 337 23.63 30.48 19.89
C VAL A 337 22.27 29.79 19.82
N GLY A 338 22.27 28.48 19.57
CA GLY A 338 21.04 27.68 19.69
C GLY A 338 20.03 27.89 18.55
N ASN A 339 20.46 28.44 17.41
CA ASN A 339 19.58 28.71 16.28
C ASN A 339 19.44 27.48 15.36
N HIS A 340 18.37 27.44 14.57
CA HIS A 340 18.02 26.30 13.71
C HIS A 340 17.70 26.76 12.28
N ALA A 341 18.15 25.99 11.28
CA ALA A 341 17.79 26.19 9.88
C ALA A 341 17.17 24.93 9.25
N THR A 342 16.08 25.07 8.50
CA THR A 342 15.46 23.93 7.79
C THR A 342 16.24 23.51 6.55
N GLU A 343 17.08 24.40 6.00
CA GLU A 343 17.97 24.07 4.89
C GLU A 343 19.44 24.21 5.34
N LYS A 344 19.99 25.42 5.28
CA LYS A 344 21.44 25.65 5.38
C LYS A 344 21.79 26.72 6.41
N GLY A 345 22.92 26.57 7.08
CA GLY A 345 23.49 27.66 7.90
C GLY A 345 22.69 27.92 9.18
N GLY A 346 22.67 26.97 10.12
CA GLY A 346 21.85 27.09 11.34
C GLY A 346 22.14 28.35 12.15
N GLY A 347 23.42 28.71 12.30
CA GLY A 347 23.84 29.97 12.89
C GLY A 347 23.86 31.09 11.85
N ILE A 348 24.72 30.95 10.84
CA ILE A 348 24.96 31.96 9.82
C ILE A 348 24.80 31.36 8.42
N TYR A 349 24.09 32.07 7.54
CA TYR A 349 24.04 31.77 6.11
C TYR A 349 24.51 32.97 5.31
N THR A 350 25.33 32.73 4.27
CA THR A 350 25.68 33.73 3.27
C THR A 350 25.61 33.17 1.86
N ASN A 351 25.06 33.97 0.93
CA ASN A 351 25.10 33.69 -0.51
C ASN A 351 26.35 34.29 -1.19
N ASN A 352 27.18 35.04 -0.47
CA ASN A 352 28.37 35.66 -1.00
C ASN A 352 29.55 34.69 -0.98
N TYR A 353 30.29 34.67 -2.08
CA TYR A 353 31.35 33.72 -2.35
C TYR A 353 32.77 34.26 -2.09
N LEU A 354 32.92 35.57 -1.88
CA LEU A 354 34.22 36.25 -1.87
C LEU A 354 34.56 36.98 -0.57
N TYR A 355 33.57 37.36 0.24
CA TYR A 355 33.78 38.26 1.38
C TYR A 355 33.32 37.70 2.72
N CYS A 356 34.03 38.11 3.78
CA CYS A 356 33.63 37.82 5.14
C CYS A 356 32.35 38.60 5.49
N PRO A 357 31.32 37.97 6.11
CA PRO A 357 30.15 38.68 6.61
C PRO A 357 30.49 39.56 7.82
N PHE A 358 31.75 39.60 8.25
CA PHE A 358 32.25 40.44 9.32
C PHE A 358 33.42 41.30 8.83
N GLN A 359 33.40 42.59 9.19
CA GLN A 359 34.50 43.52 8.93
C GLN A 359 34.88 44.24 10.23
N SER A 360 36.16 44.54 10.42
CA SER A 360 36.66 45.32 11.55
C SER A 360 37.89 46.14 11.15
N ASN A 361 38.13 47.25 11.86
CA ASN A 361 39.31 48.08 11.66
C ASN A 361 40.53 47.40 12.29
N SER A 362 41.51 47.06 11.45
CA SER A 362 42.65 46.17 11.70
C SER A 362 43.64 46.57 12.82
N ASN A 363 43.41 47.64 13.58
CA ASN A 363 44.40 48.22 14.51
C ASN A 363 44.01 48.17 16.00
N LEU A 364 42.92 47.50 16.39
CA LEU A 364 42.29 47.61 17.73
C LEU A 364 41.84 46.22 18.28
N PRO A 365 41.56 46.06 19.60
CA PRO A 365 41.51 44.76 20.31
C PRO A 365 40.58 43.68 19.71
N PRO A 366 40.81 42.39 20.04
CA PRO A 366 40.15 41.27 19.36
C PRO A 366 38.64 41.32 19.56
N VAL A 367 37.94 41.39 18.43
CA VAL A 367 36.49 41.25 18.33
C VAL A 367 36.14 39.76 18.38
N TYR A 368 35.14 39.39 19.18
CA TYR A 368 34.79 37.98 19.42
C TYR A 368 33.40 37.63 18.89
N VAL A 369 33.33 36.66 17.97
CA VAL A 369 32.09 36.09 17.44
C VAL A 369 31.96 34.64 17.89
N ASN A 370 30.99 34.38 18.75
CA ASN A 370 30.67 33.04 19.26
C ASN A 370 29.53 32.43 18.45
N VAL A 371 29.80 31.31 17.79
CA VAL A 371 28.78 30.54 17.05
C VAL A 371 28.76 29.14 17.63
N SER A 372 27.72 28.80 18.40
CA SER A 372 27.67 27.51 19.07
C SER A 372 26.25 26.96 19.24
N ARG A 373 26.15 25.63 19.31
CA ARG A 373 24.87 24.91 19.52
C ARG A 373 23.81 25.19 18.43
N ASN A 374 24.22 25.61 17.24
CA ASN A 374 23.30 25.81 16.14
C ASN A 374 23.05 24.49 15.38
N SER A 375 21.98 24.42 14.61
CA SER A 375 21.58 23.20 13.87
C SER A 375 20.98 23.53 12.51
N ALA A 376 21.08 22.60 11.57
CA ALA A 376 20.61 22.75 10.19
C ALA A 376 20.20 21.36 9.70
N ASP A 377 19.08 21.22 8.98
CA ASP A 377 18.61 19.91 8.54
C ASP A 377 19.39 19.36 7.35
N LEU A 378 19.85 20.21 6.41
CA LEU A 378 20.71 19.77 5.31
C LEU A 378 22.19 19.84 5.71
N VAL A 379 22.75 21.06 5.85
CA VAL A 379 24.20 21.28 6.00
C VAL A 379 24.55 22.61 6.66
N GLY A 380 25.76 22.69 7.23
CA GLY A 380 26.29 23.94 7.79
C GLY A 380 25.58 24.31 9.08
N HIS A 381 25.64 23.44 10.08
CA HIS A 381 24.96 23.64 11.36
C HIS A 381 25.29 24.99 11.99
N ASP A 382 26.56 25.37 11.99
CA ASP A 382 27.00 26.63 12.57
C ASP A 382 27.08 27.70 11.48
N ILE A 383 27.67 27.39 10.32
CA ILE A 383 27.87 28.34 9.22
C ILE A 383 27.69 27.65 7.85
N TYR A 384 27.05 28.33 6.89
CA TYR A 384 27.02 27.93 5.47
C TYR A 384 27.41 29.08 4.54
N GLY A 385 28.40 28.85 3.65
CA GLY A 385 28.94 29.82 2.67
C GLY A 385 30.46 29.68 2.42
N ILE A 386 31.05 30.42 1.47
CA ILE A 386 32.50 30.36 1.19
C ILE A 386 33.25 31.34 2.11
N PHE A 387 34.08 30.82 3.01
CA PHE A 387 34.96 31.61 3.88
C PHE A 387 36.41 31.25 3.58
N TYR A 388 37.18 32.19 3.02
CA TYR A 388 38.63 32.02 2.94
C TYR A 388 39.21 32.21 4.34
N LYS A 389 40.00 31.22 4.78
CA LYS A 389 40.60 31.16 6.11
C LYS A 389 41.27 32.50 6.48
N ASP A 390 42.07 33.07 5.59
CA ASP A 390 42.87 34.27 5.91
C ASP A 390 42.06 35.57 6.12
N ASN A 391 40.80 35.65 5.66
CA ASN A 391 39.97 36.88 5.78
C ASN A 391 38.98 36.87 6.96
N CYS A 392 38.60 35.71 7.50
CA CYS A 392 37.62 35.60 8.59
C CYS A 392 38.14 34.95 9.88
N THR A 393 39.35 34.37 9.89
CA THR A 393 39.85 33.59 11.04
C THR A 393 40.01 34.37 12.33
N SER A 394 40.18 35.69 12.26
CA SER A 394 40.40 36.52 13.45
C SER A 394 39.17 36.65 14.35
N TYR A 395 37.98 36.31 13.86
CA TYR A 395 36.71 36.56 14.57
C TYR A 395 36.14 35.35 15.32
N PHE A 396 36.49 34.13 14.91
CA PHE A 396 35.84 32.92 15.36
C PHE A 396 36.73 32.05 16.25
N SER A 397 36.11 31.29 17.18
CA SER A 397 36.80 30.26 17.96
C SER A 397 37.11 29.00 17.14
N ASP A 398 38.13 28.24 17.55
CA ASP A 398 38.42 26.92 16.97
C ASP A 398 37.25 25.93 17.18
N ASN A 399 36.91 25.16 16.13
CA ASN A 399 35.83 24.15 16.02
C ASN A 399 34.43 24.63 15.58
N ILE A 400 34.31 25.21 14.38
CA ILE A 400 33.01 25.50 13.73
C ILE A 400 32.59 24.37 12.78
N ARG A 401 31.32 23.93 12.84
CA ARG A 401 30.73 23.03 11.83
C ARG A 401 30.21 23.85 10.64
N ALA A 402 31.13 24.17 9.74
CA ALA A 402 30.85 24.90 8.52
C ALA A 402 30.65 23.95 7.34
N ALA A 403 29.75 24.29 6.42
CA ALA A 403 29.61 23.65 5.13
C ALA A 403 29.56 24.71 4.02
N ASN A 404 29.77 24.27 2.78
CA ASN A 404 29.96 25.19 1.66
C ASN A 404 29.37 24.63 0.36
N VAL A 405 29.36 25.44 -0.71
CA VAL A 405 28.99 25.02 -2.06
C VAL A 405 29.83 23.79 -2.48
N PRO A 406 29.19 22.77 -3.09
CA PRO A 406 29.92 21.60 -3.60
C PRO A 406 30.97 22.01 -4.63
N ARG A 407 32.19 21.50 -4.45
CA ARG A 407 33.33 21.67 -5.38
C ARG A 407 33.66 20.38 -6.11
N LYS A 408 33.47 19.24 -5.46
CA LYS A 408 33.85 17.93 -5.99
C LYS A 408 32.74 16.92 -5.73
N MET A 409 32.59 15.98 -6.66
CA MET A 409 31.73 14.81 -6.52
C MET A 409 32.54 13.52 -6.63
N CYS A 410 32.10 12.48 -5.93
CA CYS A 410 32.74 11.16 -5.94
C CYS A 410 31.69 10.04 -5.86
N PHE A 411 32.02 8.85 -6.35
CA PHE A 411 31.25 7.65 -6.03
C PHE A 411 31.55 7.17 -4.61
N CYS A 412 30.54 6.65 -3.92
CA CYS A 412 30.63 6.21 -2.52
C CYS A 412 30.00 4.84 -2.27
N ASP A 413 30.41 4.16 -1.19
CA ASP A 413 29.79 2.92 -0.70
C ASP A 413 28.96 3.23 0.57
N PRO A 414 27.63 3.00 0.56
CA PRO A 414 26.76 3.27 1.71
C PRO A 414 27.17 2.46 2.96
N ARG A 415 27.87 1.33 2.83
CA ARG A 415 28.34 0.54 3.98
C ARG A 415 29.46 1.20 4.78
N ASN A 416 30.20 2.14 4.16
CA ASN A 416 31.32 2.85 4.79
C ASN A 416 30.94 4.27 5.25
N ALA A 417 29.66 4.67 5.15
CA ALA A 417 29.21 6.05 5.33
C ALA A 417 29.11 6.54 6.78
N SER A 418 29.54 5.76 7.77
CA SER A 418 29.35 6.04 9.21
C SER A 418 30.51 6.74 9.92
N ARG A 419 31.51 7.28 9.20
CA ARG A 419 32.59 8.09 9.82
C ARG A 419 32.55 9.53 9.34
N LYS A 420 32.59 10.45 10.32
CA LYS A 420 32.70 11.92 10.24
C LYS A 420 33.94 12.46 9.49
N THR A 421 34.54 11.66 8.62
CA THR A 421 35.71 12.02 7.81
C THR A 421 35.66 11.13 6.57
N TYR A 422 34.89 11.52 5.55
CA TYR A 422 35.19 11.07 4.20
C TYR A 422 36.49 11.77 3.78
N ALA A 423 37.62 11.25 4.27
CA ALA A 423 38.93 11.66 3.81
C ALA A 423 39.00 11.43 2.30
N HIS A 424 39.77 12.28 1.62
CA HIS A 424 40.01 12.25 0.17
C HIS A 424 40.32 10.84 -0.40
N SER A 425 40.75 9.90 0.45
CA SER A 425 41.09 8.50 0.16
C SER A 425 39.91 7.57 -0.20
N ASN A 426 38.66 7.86 0.22
CA ASN A 426 37.50 6.98 -0.05
C ASN A 426 36.69 7.39 -1.29
N CYS A 427 37.14 8.43 -1.99
CA CYS A 427 36.53 8.92 -3.22
C CYS A 427 36.93 8.05 -4.42
N LEU A 428 36.04 7.15 -4.86
CA LEU A 428 36.25 6.38 -6.09
C LEU A 428 35.98 7.27 -7.30
N ARG A 429 37.01 7.53 -8.11
CA ARG A 429 36.88 8.29 -9.37
C ARG A 429 36.41 7.43 -10.55
N HIS A 430 36.47 6.10 -10.42
CA HIS A 430 36.06 5.17 -11.46
C HIS A 430 35.39 3.95 -10.81
N ILE A 431 34.24 3.55 -11.34
CA ILE A 431 33.56 2.30 -10.98
C ILE A 431 33.83 1.31 -12.14
N PRO A 432 34.02 0.01 -11.85
CA PRO A 432 34.04 -1.02 -12.89
C PRO A 432 32.76 -0.98 -13.75
N GLU A 433 32.89 -1.42 -15.00
CA GLU A 433 31.80 -1.53 -15.96
C GLU A 433 30.61 -2.31 -15.36
N LYS A 434 29.41 -1.73 -15.48
CA LYS A 434 28.16 -2.35 -15.03
C LYS A 434 27.39 -2.90 -16.23
N ASN A 435 26.71 -4.02 -16.01
CA ASN A 435 25.79 -4.60 -16.99
C ASN A 435 24.35 -4.30 -16.59
N ALA A 436 23.52 -3.91 -17.55
CA ALA A 436 22.09 -3.64 -17.35
C ALA A 436 21.27 -4.12 -18.55
N PHE A 437 19.96 -4.25 -18.38
CA PHE A 437 19.01 -4.50 -19.45
C PHE A 437 18.22 -3.22 -19.78
N PRO A 438 17.67 -3.09 -21.01
CA PRO A 438 16.74 -2.00 -21.35
C PRO A 438 15.58 -1.89 -20.35
N GLY A 439 15.34 -0.69 -19.83
CA GLY A 439 14.33 -0.40 -18.81
C GLY A 439 14.74 -0.72 -17.36
N GLN A 440 15.88 -1.37 -17.14
CA GLN A 440 16.36 -1.68 -15.79
C GLN A 440 16.86 -0.43 -15.06
N GLU A 441 16.50 -0.31 -13.78
CA GLU A 441 16.94 0.77 -12.90
C GLU A 441 18.39 0.55 -12.43
N LEU A 442 19.27 1.45 -12.85
CA LEU A 442 20.66 1.51 -12.41
C LEU A 442 20.78 2.38 -11.15
N LYS A 443 21.24 1.79 -10.04
CA LYS A 443 21.54 2.54 -8.82
C LYS A 443 23.02 2.95 -8.78
N VAL A 444 23.28 4.24 -8.63
CA VAL A 444 24.62 4.84 -8.55
C VAL A 444 24.70 5.72 -7.31
N ASN A 445 25.64 5.44 -6.41
CA ASN A 445 25.77 6.18 -5.17
C ASN A 445 26.82 7.28 -5.30
N ILE A 446 26.43 8.51 -4.97
CA ILE A 446 27.23 9.72 -5.14
C ILE A 446 27.29 10.49 -3.82
N ILE A 447 28.44 11.10 -3.55
CA ILE A 447 28.64 12.03 -2.45
C ILE A 447 29.28 13.32 -2.98
N MET A 448 28.96 14.46 -2.37
CA MET A 448 29.55 15.74 -2.71
C MET A 448 30.36 16.32 -1.56
N ILE A 449 31.43 17.01 -1.94
CA ILE A 449 32.43 17.55 -1.03
C ILE A 449 32.59 19.04 -1.33
N GLY A 450 32.39 19.86 -0.29
CA GLY A 450 32.59 21.30 -0.29
C GLY A 450 33.86 21.68 0.50
N LEU A 451 34.36 22.89 0.25
CA LEU A 451 35.53 23.43 0.96
C LEU A 451 35.07 24.00 2.32
N SER A 452 35.38 23.35 3.45
CA SER A 452 35.06 23.90 4.77
C SER A 452 36.20 24.76 5.35
N TYR A 453 35.94 25.39 6.50
CA TYR A 453 36.83 26.30 7.23
C TYR A 453 38.18 25.67 7.66
N SER A 454 38.21 24.34 7.83
CA SER A 454 39.41 23.61 8.29
C SER A 454 39.81 22.45 7.38
N GLU A 455 38.86 21.67 6.85
CA GLU A 455 39.08 20.53 5.93
C GLU A 455 37.96 20.44 4.87
N ASP A 456 38.09 19.55 3.88
CA ASP A 456 37.00 19.21 2.97
C ASP A 456 35.87 18.50 3.75
N ASP A 457 34.63 19.01 3.67
CA ASP A 457 33.47 18.40 4.36
C ASP A 457 32.35 18.03 3.37
N VAL A 458 31.50 17.09 3.76
CA VAL A 458 30.38 16.64 2.96
C VAL A 458 29.35 17.76 2.85
N THR A 459 28.84 17.99 1.65
CA THR A 459 27.84 19.03 1.40
C THR A 459 26.70 18.54 0.50
N ALA A 460 25.63 19.33 0.44
CA ALA A 460 24.46 19.09 -0.39
C ALA A 460 24.44 20.02 -1.62
N GLY A 461 23.71 19.63 -2.67
CA GLY A 461 23.71 20.30 -3.98
C GLY A 461 23.08 19.45 -5.08
N ASP A 462 23.11 19.95 -6.32
CA ASP A 462 22.39 19.37 -7.43
C ASP A 462 23.32 18.82 -8.53
N VAL A 463 22.91 17.74 -9.18
CA VAL A 463 23.64 17.14 -10.32
C VAL A 463 22.74 16.96 -11.54
N ASN A 464 23.31 17.21 -12.72
CA ASN A 464 22.71 16.85 -14.00
C ASN A 464 23.23 15.47 -14.42
N VAL A 465 22.33 14.61 -14.89
CA VAL A 465 22.64 13.26 -15.38
C VAL A 465 22.51 13.22 -16.89
N TYR A 466 23.58 12.80 -17.56
CA TYR A 466 23.68 12.66 -19.00
C TYR A 466 23.85 11.20 -19.37
N PHE A 467 23.22 10.80 -20.47
CA PHE A 467 23.38 9.50 -21.11
C PHE A 467 23.75 9.73 -22.57
N ASP A 468 24.94 9.27 -22.97
CA ASP A 468 25.57 9.56 -24.27
C ASP A 468 25.45 11.04 -24.66
N ASP A 469 25.88 11.90 -23.74
CA ASP A 469 25.89 13.36 -23.87
C ASP A 469 24.50 14.03 -24.01
N LYS A 470 23.39 13.28 -23.89
CA LYS A 470 22.04 13.82 -23.77
C LYS A 470 21.62 13.93 -22.32
N ILE A 471 21.01 15.05 -21.94
CA ILE A 471 20.47 15.25 -20.59
C ILE A 471 19.29 14.30 -20.39
N MET A 472 19.38 13.43 -19.38
CA MET A 472 18.28 12.57 -18.93
C MET A 472 17.53 13.15 -17.74
N MET A 473 18.29 13.72 -16.80
CA MET A 473 17.73 14.29 -15.56
C MET A 473 18.45 15.59 -15.25
N GLU A 474 17.69 16.65 -15.02
CA GLU A 474 18.21 17.94 -14.57
C GLU A 474 17.98 18.11 -13.08
N ARG A 475 18.92 18.80 -12.41
CA ARG A 475 18.82 19.23 -11.01
C ARG A 475 18.38 18.10 -10.05
N GLN A 476 19.06 16.96 -10.11
CA GLN A 476 18.85 15.89 -9.15
C GLN A 476 19.51 16.24 -7.82
N PRO A 477 18.76 16.39 -6.71
CA PRO A 477 19.32 16.78 -5.43
C PRO A 477 20.09 15.62 -4.80
N ILE A 478 21.30 15.92 -4.31
CA ILE A 478 22.17 15.00 -3.58
C ILE A 478 22.32 15.56 -2.17
N LEU A 479 21.93 14.77 -1.18
CA LEU A 479 22.03 15.14 0.23
C LEU A 479 23.48 15.07 0.70
N ALA A 480 23.77 15.65 1.87
CA ALA A 480 25.11 15.60 2.48
C ALA A 480 25.43 14.24 3.12
N ASN A 481 25.24 13.18 2.34
CA ASN A 481 25.55 11.81 2.67
C ASN A 481 25.83 11.03 1.36
N CYS A 482 26.07 9.73 1.47
CA CYS A 482 26.16 8.86 0.30
C CYS A 482 24.75 8.57 -0.23
N SER A 483 24.29 9.37 -1.21
CA SER A 483 22.93 9.29 -1.78
C SER A 483 22.90 8.40 -3.03
N SER A 484 21.85 7.61 -3.21
CA SER A 484 21.63 6.78 -4.40
C SER A 484 20.82 7.52 -5.47
N VAL A 485 21.39 7.63 -6.67
CA VAL A 485 20.70 8.10 -7.88
C VAL A 485 20.22 6.88 -8.68
N GLU A 486 18.94 6.86 -9.02
CA GLU A 486 18.30 5.78 -9.77
C GLU A 486 18.06 6.23 -11.21
N ILE A 487 18.60 5.50 -12.18
CA ILE A 487 18.57 5.86 -13.61
C ILE A 487 17.89 4.75 -14.40
N LYS A 488 16.83 5.09 -15.14
CA LYS A 488 16.17 4.18 -16.08
C LYS A 488 16.76 4.33 -17.47
N LEU A 489 17.33 3.25 -18.02
CA LEU A 489 17.98 3.25 -19.32
C LEU A 489 17.01 2.79 -20.41
N GLN A 490 16.47 3.71 -21.20
CA GLN A 490 15.51 3.41 -22.28
C GLN A 490 16.22 3.39 -23.65
N THR A 491 16.90 2.30 -23.98
CA THR A 491 17.54 2.14 -25.29
C THR A 491 17.59 0.66 -25.69
N ALA A 492 17.44 0.42 -27.00
CA ALA A 492 17.55 -0.89 -27.63
C ALA A 492 18.91 -1.10 -28.33
N ASP A 493 19.88 -0.20 -28.09
CA ASP A 493 21.25 -0.33 -28.57
C ASP A 493 22.06 -1.20 -27.59
N TYR A 494 22.45 -2.40 -28.03
CA TYR A 494 23.13 -3.39 -27.19
C TYR A 494 24.63 -3.18 -27.17
N THR A 495 25.04 -1.96 -26.80
CA THR A 495 26.45 -1.56 -26.81
C THR A 495 26.84 -0.91 -25.47
N LYS A 496 28.05 -0.35 -25.45
CA LYS A 496 28.61 0.33 -24.29
C LYS A 496 28.20 1.79 -24.32
N HIS A 497 27.46 2.22 -23.31
CA HIS A 497 26.97 3.59 -23.14
C HIS A 497 27.70 4.31 -22.01
N ASN A 498 27.74 5.64 -22.08
CA ASN A 498 28.39 6.48 -21.08
C ASN A 498 27.35 7.26 -20.26
N VAL A 499 27.33 7.03 -18.94
CA VAL A 499 26.53 7.83 -17.99
C VAL A 499 27.46 8.84 -17.34
N LYS A 500 27.21 10.12 -17.56
CA LYS A 500 27.98 11.24 -17.01
C LYS A 500 27.13 12.04 -16.04
N PHE A 501 27.65 12.31 -14.86
CA PHE A 501 27.09 13.21 -13.86
C PHE A 501 27.87 14.51 -13.91
N SER A 502 27.20 15.66 -13.98
CA SER A 502 27.82 16.99 -13.93
C SER A 502 27.23 17.79 -12.78
N LEU A 503 28.07 18.52 -12.05
CA LEU A 503 27.62 19.37 -10.98
C LEU A 503 26.80 20.53 -11.57
N TYR A 504 25.60 20.76 -11.05
CA TYR A 504 24.81 21.94 -11.38
C TYR A 504 25.19 23.05 -10.40
N GLN A 505 25.83 24.10 -10.90
CA GLN A 505 26.16 25.30 -10.13
C GLN A 505 25.40 26.48 -10.73
N HIS A 506 24.53 27.10 -9.94
CA HIS A 506 23.89 28.37 -10.29
C HIS A 506 24.84 29.49 -9.87
N PHE A 507 25.67 29.96 -10.79
CA PHE A 507 26.38 31.22 -10.60
C PHE A 507 25.47 32.32 -11.11
N ASP A 508 24.80 33.01 -10.19
CA ASP A 508 24.25 34.32 -10.50
C ASP A 508 25.43 35.23 -10.91
N SER A 509 25.55 35.48 -12.21
CA SER A 509 26.28 36.62 -12.77
C SER A 509 27.80 36.71 -12.58
N PHE A 510 28.56 35.61 -12.48
CA PHE A 510 30.00 35.66 -12.78
C PHE A 510 30.47 34.39 -13.51
N PRO A 511 30.97 34.49 -14.76
CA PRO A 511 31.63 33.37 -15.40
C PRO A 511 32.99 33.17 -14.70
N ILE A 512 33.12 32.11 -13.91
CA ILE A 512 34.42 31.70 -13.32
C ILE A 512 35.33 31.02 -14.36
N ALA A 513 35.08 31.28 -15.65
CA ALA A 513 36.07 31.02 -16.68
C ALA A 513 37.10 32.16 -16.59
N GLU A 514 38.19 31.91 -15.86
CA GLU A 514 39.35 32.80 -15.70
C GLU A 514 39.21 33.98 -14.71
N LEU A 515 38.81 33.71 -13.45
CA LEU A 515 39.13 34.63 -12.36
C LEU A 515 40.51 34.27 -11.77
N GLN A 516 41.59 34.69 -12.42
CA GLN A 516 42.90 34.84 -11.75
C GLN A 516 42.81 36.09 -10.86
N VAL A 517 42.29 35.97 -9.64
CA VAL A 517 42.48 37.06 -8.66
C VAL A 517 43.87 36.93 -8.06
N SER A 518 44.82 37.65 -8.66
CA SER A 518 46.12 37.89 -8.06
C SER A 518 45.96 38.93 -6.94
N PHE A 519 45.77 38.45 -5.70
CA PHE A 519 45.94 39.31 -4.53
C PHE A 519 47.44 39.50 -4.27
N HIS A 520 47.89 40.74 -4.29
CA HIS A 520 49.28 41.10 -4.02
C HIS A 520 49.47 41.27 -2.51
N SER A 521 49.73 40.18 -1.81
CA SER A 521 50.46 40.20 -0.54
C SER A 521 51.26 38.91 -0.40
N ASP A 522 52.53 39.09 -0.05
CA ASP A 522 53.52 38.02 0.08
C ASP A 522 53.08 36.99 1.13
N SER A 523 52.49 35.88 0.71
CA SER A 523 52.92 34.50 1.04
C SER A 523 51.84 33.46 0.66
N LEU A 524 52.29 32.44 -0.08
CA LEU A 524 51.58 31.22 -0.51
C LEU A 524 50.39 31.35 -1.49
N TYR A 525 50.72 31.25 -2.77
CA TYR A 525 49.79 31.00 -3.87
C TYR A 525 48.94 29.73 -3.64
N SER A 526 47.62 29.88 -3.54
CA SER A 526 46.66 28.80 -3.80
C SER A 526 45.58 29.27 -4.77
N SER A 527 45.84 29.06 -6.06
CA SER A 527 44.83 29.19 -7.11
C SER A 527 43.73 28.13 -6.90
N VAL A 528 42.49 28.56 -6.72
CA VAL A 528 41.32 27.66 -6.63
C VAL A 528 41.02 27.09 -8.02
N PHE A 529 41.70 26.00 -8.38
CA PHE A 529 41.33 25.22 -9.56
C PHE A 529 40.09 24.37 -9.23
N ILE A 530 38.94 24.67 -9.83
CA ILE A 530 37.78 23.79 -9.84
C ILE A 530 38.10 22.61 -10.78
N ASN A 531 38.83 21.62 -10.27
CA ASN A 531 39.17 20.42 -11.03
C ASN A 531 38.12 19.33 -10.77
N ASN A 532 37.47 18.87 -11.85
CA ASN A 532 36.51 17.77 -11.97
C ASN A 532 35.05 18.05 -11.57
N ASN A 533 34.33 18.77 -12.44
CA ASN A 533 32.88 18.98 -12.35
C ASN A 533 32.04 17.78 -12.81
N SER A 534 32.68 16.68 -13.28
CA SER A 534 31.94 15.54 -13.78
C SER A 534 32.50 14.18 -13.37
N LEU A 535 31.60 13.25 -13.05
CA LEU A 535 31.87 11.82 -12.92
C LEU A 535 31.31 11.09 -14.14
N ALA A 536 31.95 10.01 -14.56
CA ALA A 536 31.43 9.16 -15.62
C ALA A 536 31.60 7.68 -15.28
N CYS A 537 30.63 6.87 -15.67
CA CYS A 537 30.71 5.41 -15.62
C CYS A 537 30.16 4.82 -16.91
N SER A 538 30.79 3.74 -17.37
CA SER A 538 30.31 3.01 -18.54
C SER A 538 29.36 1.88 -18.14
N VAL A 539 28.28 1.75 -18.91
CA VAL A 539 27.27 0.70 -18.73
C VAL A 539 27.14 -0.06 -20.04
N PHE A 540 27.24 -1.38 -19.99
CA PHE A 540 26.99 -2.26 -21.11
C PHE A 540 25.53 -2.73 -21.07
N ILE A 541 24.78 -2.48 -22.15
CA ILE A 541 23.36 -2.85 -22.24
C ILE A 541 23.25 -4.19 -22.96
N ASN A 542 22.75 -5.20 -22.25
CA ASN A 542 22.53 -6.53 -22.80
C ASN A 542 21.16 -6.64 -23.47
N GLU A 543 21.04 -7.58 -24.39
CA GLU A 543 19.74 -8.04 -24.91
C GLU A 543 18.80 -8.49 -23.76
N CYS A 544 17.49 -8.33 -23.95
CA CYS A 544 16.51 -8.72 -22.93
C CYS A 544 16.63 -10.21 -22.57
N PRO A 545 16.51 -10.56 -21.27
CA PRO A 545 16.57 -11.96 -20.84
C PRO A 545 15.39 -12.77 -21.39
N ILE A 546 15.52 -14.10 -21.39
CA ILE A 546 14.48 -15.01 -21.88
C ILE A 546 13.16 -14.73 -21.14
N GLY A 547 12.06 -14.64 -21.89
CA GLY A 547 10.74 -14.28 -21.35
C GLY A 547 10.43 -12.79 -21.42
N PHE A 548 11.42 -11.95 -21.73
CA PHE A 548 11.27 -10.51 -21.95
C PHE A 548 11.58 -10.14 -23.41
N SER A 549 10.93 -9.10 -23.92
CA SER A 549 11.22 -8.50 -25.23
C SER A 549 11.12 -6.99 -25.15
N VAL A 550 11.83 -6.29 -26.02
CA VAL A 550 11.76 -4.82 -26.09
C VAL A 550 10.37 -4.38 -26.54
N ASN A 551 9.71 -3.54 -25.76
CA ASN A 551 8.43 -2.89 -26.09
C ASN A 551 8.67 -1.63 -26.96
N GLY A 552 7.63 -1.04 -27.53
CA GLY A 552 7.70 0.19 -28.34
C GLY A 552 8.35 1.39 -27.63
N SER A 553 8.41 1.38 -26.30
CA SER A 553 9.12 2.36 -25.46
C SER A 553 10.61 2.07 -25.25
N SER A 554 11.19 1.07 -25.94
CA SER A 554 12.59 0.62 -25.77
C SER A 554 12.93 0.08 -24.37
N GLU A 555 11.96 -0.53 -23.68
CA GLU A 555 12.12 -1.19 -22.37
C GLU A 555 11.85 -2.69 -22.49
N CYS A 556 12.56 -3.52 -21.73
CA CYS A 556 12.27 -4.95 -21.68
C CYS A 556 10.97 -5.20 -20.89
N ASP A 557 9.94 -5.64 -21.59
CA ASP A 557 8.63 -6.03 -21.05
C ASP A 557 8.37 -7.51 -21.34
N CYS A 558 7.24 -8.07 -20.90
CA CYS A 558 6.87 -9.45 -21.19
C CYS A 558 6.96 -9.76 -22.70
N SER A 559 7.71 -10.79 -23.05
CA SER A 559 7.76 -11.31 -24.42
C SER A 559 6.38 -11.79 -24.88
N GLN A 560 6.16 -11.84 -26.20
CA GLN A 560 4.92 -12.38 -26.77
C GLN A 560 4.62 -13.81 -26.28
N SER A 561 5.65 -14.60 -25.98
CA SER A 561 5.55 -15.96 -25.43
C SER A 561 4.98 -15.99 -24.01
N VAL A 562 5.13 -14.92 -23.24
CA VAL A 562 4.71 -14.79 -21.83
C VAL A 562 3.46 -13.91 -21.68
N HIS A 563 3.29 -12.93 -22.57
CA HIS A 563 2.26 -11.89 -22.49
C HIS A 563 0.82 -12.45 -22.44
N ARG A 564 0.11 -12.16 -21.35
CA ARG A 564 -1.33 -12.41 -21.13
C ARG A 564 -1.90 -11.34 -20.19
N GLN A 565 -3.23 -11.15 -20.18
CA GLN A 565 -3.90 -10.13 -19.33
C GLN A 565 -3.61 -10.23 -17.82
N ASN A 566 -3.29 -11.43 -17.32
CA ASN A 566 -3.04 -11.68 -15.89
C ASN A 566 -1.55 -11.89 -15.55
N VAL A 567 -0.64 -11.48 -16.44
CA VAL A 567 0.81 -11.68 -16.28
C VAL A 567 1.50 -10.32 -16.34
N THR A 568 2.38 -10.07 -15.38
CA THR A 568 3.24 -8.88 -15.34
C THR A 568 4.69 -9.30 -15.19
N CYS A 569 5.60 -8.60 -15.86
CA CYS A 569 7.02 -8.88 -15.83
C CYS A 569 7.76 -7.68 -15.24
N ASP A 570 8.71 -7.93 -14.35
CA ASP A 570 9.57 -6.91 -13.73
C ASP A 570 11.02 -7.19 -14.09
N ILE A 571 11.61 -6.32 -14.90
CA ILE A 571 12.99 -6.42 -15.37
C ILE A 571 14.02 -6.16 -14.25
N ASN A 572 13.67 -5.36 -13.23
CA ASN A 572 14.59 -5.04 -12.12
C ASN A 572 14.93 -6.28 -11.30
N THR A 573 13.95 -7.13 -11.08
CA THR A 573 14.09 -8.40 -10.35
C THR A 573 14.21 -9.63 -11.26
N GLN A 574 13.99 -9.45 -12.56
CA GLN A 574 13.83 -10.51 -13.58
C GLN A 574 12.74 -11.51 -13.18
N SER A 575 11.70 -11.01 -12.53
CA SER A 575 10.60 -11.83 -12.04
C SER A 575 9.37 -11.70 -12.93
N ILE A 576 8.62 -12.80 -12.99
CA ILE A 576 7.34 -12.87 -13.67
C ILE A 576 6.30 -13.10 -12.58
N THR A 577 5.25 -12.31 -12.59
CA THR A 577 4.11 -12.46 -11.68
C THR A 577 2.89 -12.83 -12.50
N HIS A 578 2.19 -13.90 -12.11
CA HIS A 578 0.89 -14.23 -12.70
C HIS A 578 -0.19 -14.42 -11.64
N ASN A 579 -1.42 -14.18 -12.04
CA ASN A 579 -2.60 -14.44 -11.21
C ASN A 579 -3.52 -15.48 -11.87
N GLY A 580 -4.00 -16.41 -11.05
CA GLY A 580 -4.86 -17.51 -11.46
C GLY A 580 -4.08 -18.77 -11.85
N LEU A 581 -4.85 -19.77 -12.31
CA LEU A 581 -4.40 -21.13 -12.65
C LEU A 581 -3.61 -21.15 -13.96
N LEU A 582 -2.37 -20.65 -13.91
CA LEU A 582 -1.43 -20.58 -15.01
C LEU A 582 -0.13 -21.26 -14.60
N TRP A 583 0.62 -21.79 -15.57
CA TRP A 583 2.01 -22.16 -15.37
C TRP A 583 2.84 -21.66 -16.54
N ILE A 584 3.93 -20.95 -16.22
CA ILE A 584 4.90 -20.43 -17.17
C ILE A 584 6.26 -21.02 -16.85
N GLY A 585 6.91 -21.61 -17.85
CA GLY A 585 8.25 -22.16 -17.67
C GLY A 585 8.86 -22.64 -18.98
N THR A 586 10.11 -23.04 -18.93
CA THR A 586 10.82 -23.54 -20.12
C THR A 586 10.46 -24.99 -20.42
N TYR A 587 10.50 -25.36 -21.70
CA TYR A 587 10.25 -26.74 -22.12
C TYR A 587 11.46 -27.65 -21.86
N ASP A 588 12.68 -27.19 -22.16
CA ASP A 588 13.89 -28.01 -22.02
C ASP A 588 14.49 -27.88 -20.61
N THR A 589 14.47 -28.96 -19.85
CA THR A 589 14.96 -29.05 -18.45
C THR A 589 16.23 -29.89 -18.33
N SER A 590 16.75 -30.43 -19.43
CA SER A 590 17.85 -31.41 -19.41
C SER A 590 19.25 -30.80 -19.28
N THR A 591 19.39 -29.50 -19.55
CA THR A 591 20.63 -28.72 -19.34
C THR A 591 20.40 -27.67 -18.25
N PRO A 592 21.40 -27.37 -17.39
CA PRO A 592 21.29 -26.31 -16.40
C PRO A 592 20.96 -24.98 -17.11
N PHE A 593 19.75 -24.51 -16.90
CA PHE A 593 19.21 -23.31 -17.53
C PHE A 593 19.82 -22.07 -16.87
N ASN A 594 20.27 -21.11 -17.68
CA ASN A 594 20.68 -19.79 -17.20
C ASN A 594 19.69 -18.75 -17.73
N ALA A 595 18.76 -18.34 -16.88
CA ALA A 595 17.74 -17.34 -17.22
C ALA A 595 18.33 -15.97 -17.62
N ASN A 596 19.58 -15.71 -17.23
CA ASN A 596 20.27 -14.44 -17.49
C ASN A 596 20.96 -14.41 -18.86
N ALA A 597 20.99 -15.55 -19.58
CA ALA A 597 21.60 -15.65 -20.89
C ALA A 597 20.53 -15.59 -22.00
N THR A 598 20.83 -14.93 -23.11
CA THR A 598 20.02 -15.04 -24.31
C THR A 598 20.29 -16.39 -24.98
N ASN A 599 19.26 -17.24 -25.03
CA ASN A 599 19.32 -18.50 -25.76
C ASN A 599 18.31 -18.46 -26.91
N PRO A 600 18.76 -18.38 -28.17
CA PRO A 600 17.87 -18.26 -29.33
C PRO A 600 17.03 -19.52 -29.60
N ASN A 601 17.24 -20.62 -28.88
CA ASN A 601 16.47 -21.86 -29.03
C ASN A 601 15.57 -22.19 -27.83
N ALA A 602 15.38 -21.25 -26.89
CA ALA A 602 14.52 -21.49 -25.74
C ALA A 602 13.03 -21.48 -26.13
N CYS A 603 12.29 -22.50 -25.70
CA CYS A 603 10.84 -22.55 -25.86
C CYS A 603 10.15 -22.42 -24.49
N ILE A 604 9.19 -21.50 -24.43
CA ILE A 604 8.39 -21.22 -23.24
C ILE A 604 7.03 -21.88 -23.39
N ILE A 605 6.60 -22.51 -22.32
CA ILE A 605 5.24 -22.98 -22.10
C ILE A 605 4.52 -21.88 -21.32
N ASN A 606 3.36 -21.46 -21.80
CA ASN A 606 2.48 -20.52 -21.13
C ASN A 606 1.04 -21.00 -21.31
N GLU A 607 0.59 -21.85 -20.39
CA GLU A 607 -0.71 -22.53 -20.49
C GLU A 607 -1.45 -22.56 -19.17
N ASP A 608 -2.78 -22.70 -19.25
CA ASP A 608 -3.66 -22.80 -18.07
C ASP A 608 -3.29 -24.05 -17.27
N CYS A 609 -2.86 -23.91 -16.02
CA CYS A 609 -2.44 -25.03 -15.18
C CYS A 609 -3.50 -25.41 -14.17
N LEU A 610 -4.17 -26.53 -14.44
CA LEU A 610 -5.36 -26.93 -13.70
C LEU A 610 -5.08 -27.68 -12.40
N LEU A 611 -4.00 -28.47 -12.36
CA LEU A 611 -3.66 -29.35 -11.24
C LEU A 611 -2.36 -28.89 -10.60
N TYR A 612 -2.39 -28.77 -9.28
CA TYR A 612 -1.23 -28.48 -8.45
C TYR A 612 -0.52 -27.14 -8.70
N CYS A 613 -1.12 -26.22 -9.47
CA CYS A 613 -0.67 -24.83 -9.56
C CYS A 613 -1.37 -23.96 -8.51
N SER A 614 -0.65 -22.94 -8.04
CA SER A 614 -1.21 -21.96 -7.10
C SER A 614 -2.31 -21.14 -7.78
N PRO A 615 -3.51 -21.03 -7.17
CA PRO A 615 -4.55 -20.13 -7.65
C PRO A 615 -4.30 -18.67 -7.23
N ASN A 616 -3.42 -18.44 -6.26
CA ASN A 616 -3.08 -17.12 -5.73
C ASN A 616 -1.99 -16.46 -6.58
N PRO A 617 -1.83 -15.12 -6.53
CA PRO A 617 -0.73 -14.43 -7.21
C PRO A 617 0.62 -15.02 -6.77
N VAL A 618 1.43 -15.43 -7.75
CA VAL A 618 2.80 -15.94 -7.52
C VAL A 618 3.78 -15.10 -8.31
N THR A 619 4.85 -14.66 -7.63
CA THR A 619 6.02 -14.04 -8.25
C THR A 619 7.15 -15.06 -8.25
N PHE A 620 7.69 -15.34 -9.43
CA PHE A 620 8.74 -16.34 -9.60
C PHE A 620 9.78 -15.87 -10.62
N LYS A 621 10.91 -16.58 -10.68
CA LYS A 621 11.92 -16.41 -11.72
C LYS A 621 11.86 -17.60 -12.67
N LEU A 622 12.18 -17.42 -13.95
CA LEU A 622 12.25 -18.55 -14.89
C LEU A 622 13.28 -19.61 -14.49
N ASN A 623 14.21 -19.28 -13.60
CA ASN A 623 15.16 -20.24 -13.02
C ASN A 623 14.60 -21.06 -11.84
N ASP A 624 13.47 -20.63 -11.25
CA ASP A 624 12.80 -21.27 -10.12
C ASP A 624 11.29 -21.29 -10.37
N THR A 625 10.88 -22.14 -11.32
CA THR A 625 9.48 -22.30 -11.72
C THR A 625 8.63 -23.07 -10.72
N ASP A 626 9.26 -23.76 -9.76
CA ASP A 626 8.60 -24.65 -8.81
C ASP A 626 7.75 -23.90 -7.79
N THR A 627 8.05 -22.62 -7.57
CA THR A 627 7.26 -21.69 -6.74
C THR A 627 5.81 -21.53 -7.22
N GLN A 628 5.53 -21.81 -8.49
CA GLN A 628 4.17 -21.81 -9.05
C GLN A 628 3.32 -23.01 -8.58
N CYS A 629 3.93 -24.00 -7.93
CA CYS A 629 3.29 -25.28 -7.58
C CYS A 629 2.91 -25.38 -6.09
N VAL A 630 1.85 -26.15 -5.80
CA VAL A 630 1.38 -26.51 -4.44
C VAL A 630 1.65 -27.99 -4.12
N ASP A 631 1.39 -28.43 -2.89
CA ASP A 631 1.53 -29.84 -2.45
C ASP A 631 2.91 -30.48 -2.66
N ASN A 632 3.97 -29.66 -2.55
CA ASN A 632 5.37 -30.05 -2.82
C ASN A 632 5.59 -30.63 -4.24
N ARG A 633 4.72 -30.28 -5.18
CA ARG A 633 4.91 -30.51 -6.61
C ARG A 633 5.91 -29.51 -7.20
N GLY A 634 6.47 -29.85 -8.35
CA GLY A 634 7.44 -29.04 -9.06
C GLY A 634 7.63 -29.51 -10.50
N HIS A 635 8.71 -29.05 -11.12
CA HIS A 635 9.06 -29.27 -12.52
C HIS A 635 7.95 -28.81 -13.50
N ARG A 636 7.97 -29.35 -14.72
CA ARG A 636 7.11 -28.89 -15.82
C ARG A 636 5.64 -29.03 -15.43
N MET A 637 4.93 -27.91 -15.43
CA MET A 637 3.51 -27.81 -15.09
C MET A 637 3.13 -28.52 -13.77
N CYS A 638 4.02 -28.49 -12.77
CA CYS A 638 3.78 -29.15 -11.47
C CYS A 638 3.50 -30.66 -11.59
N GLY A 639 4.03 -31.30 -12.62
CA GLY A 639 3.76 -32.70 -12.97
C GLY A 639 4.40 -33.73 -12.06
N SER A 640 5.55 -33.42 -11.46
CA SER A 640 6.32 -34.33 -10.61
C SER A 640 6.52 -33.75 -9.20
N CYS A 641 7.10 -34.54 -8.32
CA CYS A 641 7.52 -34.07 -7.00
C CYS A 641 8.84 -33.29 -7.11
N ARG A 642 9.01 -32.31 -6.22
CA ARG A 642 10.29 -31.61 -6.05
C ARG A 642 11.39 -32.59 -5.64
N GLU A 643 12.65 -32.22 -5.87
CA GLU A 643 13.79 -33.02 -5.42
C GLU A 643 13.71 -33.31 -3.91
N GLY A 644 14.00 -34.55 -3.52
CA GLY A 644 13.85 -35.03 -2.14
C GLY A 644 12.44 -35.47 -1.73
N TYR A 645 11.42 -35.23 -2.55
CA TYR A 645 10.04 -35.66 -2.31
C TYR A 645 9.63 -36.81 -3.24
N SER A 646 8.70 -37.64 -2.77
CA SER A 646 8.13 -38.74 -3.55
C SER A 646 6.61 -38.69 -3.53
N LEU A 647 5.98 -39.27 -4.55
CA LEU A 647 4.53 -39.33 -4.64
C LEU A 647 3.98 -40.25 -3.54
N LEU A 648 2.95 -39.82 -2.83
CA LEU A 648 2.31 -40.65 -1.80
C LEU A 648 1.31 -41.62 -2.42
N MET A 649 1.31 -42.87 -1.98
CA MET A 649 0.28 -43.85 -2.34
C MET A 649 -1.03 -43.46 -1.65
N GLY A 650 -2.13 -43.40 -2.42
CA GLY A 650 -3.46 -43.02 -1.91
C GLY A 650 -3.87 -41.56 -2.13
N SER A 651 -2.91 -40.65 -2.38
CA SER A 651 -3.16 -39.27 -2.81
C SER A 651 -2.28 -38.91 -4.01
N ASN A 652 -2.45 -37.71 -4.56
CA ASN A 652 -1.57 -37.16 -5.57
C ASN A 652 -0.60 -36.12 -4.96
N ASN A 653 -0.41 -36.13 -3.65
CA ASN A 653 0.47 -35.18 -2.96
C ASN A 653 1.88 -35.75 -2.89
N CYS A 654 2.86 -34.86 -2.77
CA CYS A 654 4.26 -35.23 -2.61
C CYS A 654 4.68 -35.10 -1.14
N GLY A 655 5.28 -36.15 -0.60
CA GLY A 655 5.74 -36.23 0.78
C GLY A 655 7.19 -36.67 0.90
N HIS A 656 7.82 -36.36 2.03
CA HIS A 656 9.19 -36.78 2.30
C HIS A 656 9.20 -38.28 2.62
N CYS A 657 10.13 -39.01 1.99
CA CYS A 657 10.31 -40.44 2.16
C CYS A 657 11.74 -40.70 2.64
N ASP A 658 11.93 -40.85 3.95
CA ASP A 658 13.23 -41.17 4.53
C ASP A 658 13.80 -42.54 4.08
N ASP A 659 15.12 -42.65 3.96
CA ASP A 659 15.77 -43.88 3.47
C ASP A 659 15.58 -45.10 4.39
N LYS A 660 15.20 -44.90 5.67
CA LYS A 660 14.81 -45.99 6.58
C LYS A 660 13.52 -46.71 6.15
N HIS A 661 12.78 -46.19 5.18
CA HIS A 661 11.52 -46.75 4.70
C HIS A 661 11.64 -47.91 3.70
N THR A 662 12.84 -48.37 3.30
CA THR A 662 12.95 -49.57 2.43
C THR A 662 12.29 -50.80 3.06
N TYR A 663 12.36 -50.97 4.39
CA TYR A 663 11.65 -52.03 5.11
C TYR A 663 10.12 -51.82 5.15
N MET A 664 9.65 -50.57 5.01
CA MET A 664 8.21 -50.29 4.98
C MET A 664 7.53 -50.74 3.69
N VAL A 665 8.23 -50.87 2.56
CA VAL A 665 7.66 -51.49 1.35
C VAL A 665 7.16 -52.89 1.66
N ILE A 666 7.99 -53.70 2.33
CA ILE A 666 7.65 -55.08 2.71
C ILE A 666 6.47 -55.07 3.69
N THR A 667 6.47 -54.16 4.67
CA THR A 667 5.37 -53.98 5.62
C THR A 667 4.06 -53.61 4.91
N TRP A 668 4.10 -52.67 3.96
CA TRP A 668 2.91 -52.28 3.19
C TRP A 668 2.43 -53.43 2.33
N VAL A 669 3.30 -54.06 1.54
CA VAL A 669 2.95 -55.21 0.68
C VAL A 669 2.31 -56.34 1.50
N THR A 670 2.90 -56.68 2.65
CA THR A 670 2.33 -57.71 3.55
C THR A 670 0.98 -57.29 4.14
N LEU A 671 0.82 -56.02 4.54
CA LEU A 671 -0.45 -55.48 5.00
C LEU A 671 -1.52 -55.53 3.90
N PHE A 672 -1.22 -55.15 2.66
CA PHE A 672 -2.17 -55.25 1.54
C PHE A 672 -2.53 -56.68 1.20
N ALA A 673 -1.57 -57.59 1.27
CA ALA A 673 -1.84 -59.00 1.10
C ALA A 673 -2.89 -59.47 2.13
N VAL A 674 -2.68 -59.18 3.42
CA VAL A 674 -3.61 -59.55 4.49
C VAL A 674 -4.98 -58.87 4.32
N MET A 675 -5.00 -57.55 4.05
CA MET A 675 -6.25 -56.79 3.89
C MET A 675 -7.08 -57.26 2.71
N GLY A 676 -6.45 -57.63 1.58
CA GLY A 676 -7.16 -58.19 0.44
C GLY A 676 -7.84 -59.54 0.77
N VAL A 677 -7.14 -60.42 1.48
CA VAL A 677 -7.73 -61.70 1.94
C VAL A 677 -8.88 -61.46 2.93
N LEU A 678 -8.72 -60.50 3.85
CA LEU A 678 -9.76 -60.12 4.81
C LEU A 678 -10.99 -59.56 4.10
N LEU A 679 -10.82 -58.72 3.09
CA LEU A 679 -11.92 -58.20 2.25
C LEU A 679 -12.69 -59.34 1.60
N VAL A 680 -12.00 -60.30 0.98
CA VAL A 680 -12.66 -61.47 0.36
C VAL A 680 -13.43 -62.28 1.40
N PHE A 681 -12.85 -62.51 2.58
CA PHE A 681 -13.53 -63.21 3.68
C PHE A 681 -14.76 -62.44 4.17
N LEU A 682 -14.68 -61.11 4.32
CA LEU A 682 -15.79 -60.25 4.73
C LEU A 682 -16.96 -60.31 3.73
N LEU A 683 -16.68 -60.23 2.43
CA LEU A 683 -17.69 -60.35 1.37
C LEU A 683 -18.43 -61.70 1.44
N ILE A 684 -17.70 -62.80 1.70
CA ILE A 684 -18.28 -64.13 1.88
C ILE A 684 -19.10 -64.20 3.16
N ALA A 685 -18.56 -63.73 4.30
CA ALA A 685 -19.18 -63.85 5.62
C ALA A 685 -20.48 -63.07 5.72
N LEU A 686 -20.53 -61.86 5.17
CA LEU A 686 -21.73 -61.00 5.15
C LEU A 686 -22.64 -61.27 3.95
N ASN A 687 -22.25 -62.14 3.02
CA ASN A 687 -22.93 -62.35 1.73
C ASN A 687 -23.17 -61.02 0.98
N LEU A 688 -22.21 -60.10 1.07
CA LEU A 688 -22.25 -58.78 0.44
C LEU A 688 -21.91 -58.95 -1.05
N THR A 689 -22.84 -59.52 -1.81
CA THR A 689 -22.63 -59.85 -3.22
C THR A 689 -23.63 -59.13 -4.13
N VAL A 690 -23.23 -58.91 -5.38
CA VAL A 690 -24.10 -58.28 -6.39
C VAL A 690 -25.40 -59.08 -6.58
N SER A 691 -25.38 -60.39 -6.35
CA SER A 691 -26.55 -61.27 -6.45
C SER A 691 -27.68 -60.94 -5.46
N VAL A 692 -27.36 -60.23 -4.37
CA VAL A 692 -28.35 -59.80 -3.39
C VAL A 692 -29.03 -58.49 -3.81
N GLY A 693 -28.44 -57.70 -4.71
CA GLY A 693 -29.05 -56.51 -5.32
C GLY A 693 -28.87 -55.19 -4.58
N THR A 694 -28.31 -55.16 -3.37
CA THR A 694 -28.14 -53.90 -2.59
C THR A 694 -26.90 -53.08 -2.97
N LEU A 695 -26.03 -53.58 -3.84
CA LEU A 695 -24.72 -52.97 -4.11
C LEU A 695 -24.64 -52.16 -5.42
N ASN A 696 -25.45 -52.45 -6.44
CA ASN A 696 -25.27 -51.89 -7.77
C ASN A 696 -25.29 -50.35 -7.80
N GLY A 697 -26.36 -49.75 -7.25
CA GLY A 697 -26.47 -48.29 -7.13
C GLY A 697 -25.40 -47.67 -6.23
N LEU A 698 -25.03 -48.34 -5.14
CA LEU A 698 -23.98 -47.90 -4.21
C LEU A 698 -22.61 -47.81 -4.89
N LEU A 699 -22.24 -48.86 -5.63
CA LEU A 699 -20.98 -48.88 -6.36
C LEU A 699 -20.99 -47.83 -7.47
N PHE A 700 -22.08 -47.73 -8.24
CA PHE A 700 -22.21 -46.69 -9.25
C PHE A 700 -21.97 -45.29 -8.65
N TYR A 701 -22.61 -44.95 -7.54
CA TYR A 701 -22.41 -43.68 -6.83
C TYR A 701 -20.93 -43.45 -6.47
N ALA A 702 -20.32 -44.38 -5.73
CA ALA A 702 -18.94 -44.23 -5.24
C ALA A 702 -17.94 -44.04 -6.38
N ASN A 703 -18.17 -44.73 -7.50
CA ASN A 703 -17.32 -44.65 -8.69
C ASN A 703 -17.42 -43.27 -9.36
N ILE A 704 -18.64 -42.73 -9.54
CA ILE A 704 -18.83 -41.40 -10.15
C ILE A 704 -18.25 -40.31 -9.27
N VAL A 705 -18.53 -40.33 -7.96
CA VAL A 705 -17.97 -39.34 -7.01
C VAL A 705 -16.45 -39.34 -7.06
N LYS A 706 -15.81 -40.51 -7.08
CA LYS A 706 -14.36 -40.60 -7.10
C LYS A 706 -13.74 -40.14 -8.42
N LEU A 707 -14.44 -40.31 -9.54
CA LEU A 707 -14.00 -39.85 -10.85
C LEU A 707 -14.13 -38.32 -10.99
N TYR A 708 -15.21 -37.74 -10.45
CA TYR A 708 -15.53 -36.30 -10.57
C TYR A 708 -15.13 -35.49 -9.33
N GLU A 709 -14.43 -36.07 -8.35
CA GLU A 709 -13.96 -35.40 -7.13
C GLU A 709 -13.36 -34.00 -7.42
N PRO A 710 -12.42 -33.81 -8.38
CA PRO A 710 -11.88 -32.48 -8.69
C PRO A 710 -12.86 -31.54 -9.41
N VAL A 711 -13.92 -32.04 -10.06
CA VAL A 711 -15.00 -31.20 -10.64
C VAL A 711 -15.94 -30.71 -9.55
N PHE A 712 -16.24 -31.57 -8.57
CA PHE A 712 -17.18 -31.28 -7.50
C PHE A 712 -16.59 -30.34 -6.45
N SER A 713 -15.34 -30.54 -6.04
CA SER A 713 -14.69 -29.67 -5.07
C SER A 713 -13.17 -29.68 -5.19
N ARG A 714 -12.58 -28.49 -5.37
CA ARG A 714 -11.11 -28.33 -5.40
C ARG A 714 -10.44 -28.66 -4.06
N LYS A 715 -11.13 -28.35 -2.95
CA LYS A 715 -10.64 -28.64 -1.58
C LYS A 715 -10.80 -30.12 -1.20
N GLY A 716 -11.60 -30.89 -1.95
CA GLY A 716 -11.82 -32.31 -1.73
C GLY A 716 -12.72 -32.63 -0.54
N ALA A 717 -12.96 -33.93 -0.30
CA ALA A 717 -13.80 -34.39 0.80
C ALA A 717 -13.03 -34.39 2.14
N LEU A 718 -13.78 -34.30 3.26
CA LEU A 718 -13.22 -34.50 4.60
C LEU A 718 -12.48 -35.86 4.70
N PRO A 719 -11.36 -35.95 5.44
CA PRO A 719 -10.48 -37.12 5.42
C PRO A 719 -11.18 -38.46 5.64
N VAL A 720 -12.11 -38.53 6.60
CA VAL A 720 -12.87 -39.75 6.93
C VAL A 720 -13.81 -40.16 5.79
N LEU A 721 -14.49 -39.18 5.18
CA LEU A 721 -15.41 -39.42 4.07
C LEU A 721 -14.65 -39.85 2.80
N LYS A 722 -13.49 -39.22 2.54
CA LYS A 722 -12.57 -39.57 1.45
C LYS A 722 -12.06 -41.01 1.58
N GLN A 723 -11.74 -41.45 2.80
CA GLN A 723 -11.30 -42.83 3.09
C GLN A 723 -12.39 -43.86 2.72
N VAL A 724 -13.63 -43.65 3.14
CA VAL A 724 -14.74 -44.58 2.88
C VAL A 724 -14.98 -44.74 1.38
N ILE A 725 -15.05 -43.64 0.62
CA ILE A 725 -15.22 -43.69 -0.84
C ILE A 725 -14.03 -44.42 -1.48
N SER A 726 -12.82 -44.15 -1.02
CA SER A 726 -11.61 -44.77 -1.56
C SER A 726 -11.60 -46.29 -1.35
N TRP A 727 -11.96 -46.79 -0.16
CA TRP A 727 -12.01 -48.24 0.09
C TRP A 727 -13.07 -48.96 -0.75
N ILE A 728 -14.24 -48.35 -0.95
CA ILE A 728 -15.28 -48.92 -1.83
C ILE A 728 -14.78 -49.01 -3.28
N ASN A 729 -13.96 -48.07 -3.72
CA ASN A 729 -13.33 -48.04 -5.04
C ASN A 729 -12.03 -48.86 -5.14
N LEU A 730 -11.66 -49.66 -4.11
CA LEU A 730 -10.41 -50.40 -4.05
C LEU A 730 -9.15 -49.51 -4.14
N ASP A 731 -9.23 -48.25 -3.68
CA ASP A 731 -8.10 -47.35 -3.44
C ASP A 731 -7.55 -47.55 -2.01
N PHE A 732 -6.29 -47.14 -1.79
CA PHE A 732 -5.60 -47.21 -0.49
C PHE A 732 -6.36 -46.49 0.64
N GLY A 733 -6.95 -45.33 0.33
CA GLY A 733 -7.75 -44.52 1.25
C GLY A 733 -6.95 -43.64 2.21
N PHE A 734 -5.70 -43.98 2.53
CA PHE A 734 -4.79 -43.14 3.32
C PHE A 734 -3.53 -42.81 2.52
N GLU A 735 -2.88 -41.71 2.88
CA GLU A 735 -1.64 -41.25 2.25
C GLU A 735 -0.46 -41.98 2.89
N ALA A 736 0.31 -42.70 2.10
CA ALA A 736 1.47 -43.45 2.59
C ALA A 736 2.65 -43.34 1.62
N CYS A 737 3.84 -43.06 2.15
CA CYS A 737 5.07 -43.23 1.38
C CYS A 737 5.31 -44.72 1.14
N PHE A 738 5.29 -45.15 -0.13
CA PHE A 738 5.53 -46.55 -0.49
C PHE A 738 7.04 -46.82 -0.57
N TYR A 739 7.79 -46.06 -1.37
CA TYR A 739 9.26 -46.02 -1.39
C TYR A 739 9.77 -44.66 -1.90
N ASN A 740 11.05 -44.35 -1.61
CA ASN A 740 11.71 -43.12 -2.06
C ASN A 740 11.92 -43.12 -3.58
N GLY A 741 11.49 -42.07 -4.27
CA GLY A 741 11.53 -41.90 -5.72
C GLY A 741 10.29 -42.42 -6.46
N MET A 742 9.20 -42.78 -5.77
CA MET A 742 7.97 -43.19 -6.45
C MET A 742 7.37 -42.05 -7.25
N ASP A 743 7.14 -42.27 -8.55
CA ASP A 743 6.53 -41.33 -9.48
C ASP A 743 5.12 -41.78 -9.91
N THR A 744 4.45 -40.93 -10.70
CA THR A 744 3.12 -41.23 -11.24
C THR A 744 3.12 -42.50 -12.09
N TYR A 745 4.18 -42.75 -12.86
CA TYR A 745 4.30 -43.92 -13.72
C TYR A 745 4.27 -45.22 -12.90
N ALA A 746 5.08 -45.32 -11.85
CA ALA A 746 5.09 -46.46 -10.95
C ALA A 746 3.75 -46.64 -10.23
N LYS A 747 3.13 -45.54 -9.80
CA LYS A 747 1.80 -45.57 -9.18
C LYS A 747 0.76 -46.22 -10.08
N GLN A 748 0.71 -45.91 -11.38
CA GLN A 748 -0.28 -46.50 -12.29
C GLN A 748 -0.09 -48.02 -12.48
N TRP A 749 1.16 -48.51 -12.53
CA TRP A 749 1.42 -49.96 -12.55
C TRP A 749 0.90 -50.67 -11.30
N LEU A 750 1.07 -50.07 -10.12
CA LEU A 750 0.50 -50.60 -8.88
C LEU A 750 -1.03 -50.63 -8.91
N GLN A 751 -1.69 -49.64 -9.55
CA GLN A 751 -3.15 -49.65 -9.71
C GLN A 751 -3.65 -50.80 -10.60
N PHE A 752 -2.88 -51.21 -11.62
CA PHE A 752 -3.19 -52.40 -12.42
C PHE A 752 -2.92 -53.71 -11.69
N ALA A 753 -1.87 -53.77 -10.88
CA ALA A 753 -1.47 -54.98 -10.16
C ALA A 753 -2.48 -55.39 -9.08
N PHE A 754 -3.08 -54.41 -8.38
CA PHE A 754 -3.96 -54.68 -7.23
C PHE A 754 -5.23 -55.49 -7.57
N PRO A 755 -6.01 -55.17 -8.62
CA PRO A 755 -7.14 -55.99 -9.04
C PRO A 755 -6.74 -57.42 -9.44
N LEU A 756 -5.64 -57.57 -10.18
CA LEU A 756 -5.13 -58.88 -10.61
C LEU A 756 -4.79 -59.75 -9.38
N TYR A 757 -4.18 -59.15 -8.36
CA TYR A 757 -3.92 -59.82 -7.09
C TYR A 757 -5.20 -60.36 -6.43
N LEU A 758 -6.27 -59.56 -6.33
CA LEU A 758 -7.53 -60.01 -5.74
C LEU A 758 -8.17 -61.16 -6.53
N TRP A 759 -8.07 -61.13 -7.87
CA TRP A 759 -8.55 -62.22 -8.72
C TRP A 759 -7.77 -63.52 -8.49
N VAL A 760 -6.45 -63.44 -8.35
CA VAL A 760 -5.61 -64.60 -8.03
C VAL A 760 -5.99 -65.21 -6.68
N VAL A 761 -6.23 -64.38 -5.65
CA VAL A 761 -6.65 -64.86 -4.32
C VAL A 761 -7.95 -65.65 -4.40
N ILE A 762 -8.98 -65.13 -5.06
CA ILE A 762 -10.28 -65.83 -5.16
C ILE A 762 -10.20 -67.08 -6.05
N ILE A 763 -9.40 -67.06 -7.12
CA ILE A 763 -9.15 -68.26 -7.95
C ILE A 763 -8.49 -69.36 -7.11
N ILE A 764 -7.49 -69.01 -6.29
CA ILE A 764 -6.86 -69.95 -5.34
C ILE A 764 -7.89 -70.49 -4.35
N ILE A 765 -8.73 -69.65 -3.75
CA ILE A 765 -9.80 -70.08 -2.84
C ILE A 765 -10.77 -71.04 -3.54
N ILE A 766 -11.18 -70.75 -4.78
CA ILE A 766 -12.05 -71.64 -5.57
C ILE A 766 -11.38 -72.99 -5.83
N GLN A 767 -10.09 -73.01 -6.20
CA GLN A 767 -9.33 -74.25 -6.40
C GLN A 767 -9.19 -75.05 -5.09
N LEU A 768 -8.94 -74.38 -3.97
CA LEU A 768 -8.88 -75.01 -2.65
C LEU A 768 -10.24 -75.59 -2.21
N CYS A 769 -11.34 -74.86 -2.44
CA CYS A 769 -12.69 -75.35 -2.21
C CYS A 769 -12.99 -76.62 -3.02
N ARG A 770 -12.54 -76.70 -4.29
CA ARG A 770 -12.70 -77.90 -5.13
C ARG A 770 -11.89 -79.10 -4.60
N ARG A 771 -10.70 -78.85 -4.05
CA ARG A 771 -9.81 -79.91 -3.53
C ARG A 771 -10.20 -80.40 -2.14
N TYR A 772 -10.73 -79.54 -1.28
CA TYR A 772 -11.06 -79.85 0.12
C TYR A 772 -12.56 -79.74 0.40
N GLY A 773 -13.25 -80.89 0.43
CA GLY A 773 -14.71 -80.94 0.62
C GLY A 773 -15.23 -80.34 1.93
N LYS A 774 -14.41 -80.23 2.98
CA LYS A 774 -14.77 -79.53 4.22
C LYS A 774 -14.91 -78.01 4.03
N ILE A 775 -14.02 -77.42 3.24
CA ILE A 775 -14.03 -75.98 2.92
C ILE A 775 -15.16 -75.68 1.92
N SER A 776 -15.41 -76.57 0.96
CA SER A 776 -16.55 -76.48 0.04
C SER A 776 -17.90 -76.42 0.76
N ARG A 777 -18.08 -77.15 1.87
CA ARG A 777 -19.33 -77.10 2.66
C ARG A 777 -19.50 -75.79 3.43
N LEU A 778 -18.40 -75.08 3.71
CA LEU A 778 -18.42 -73.81 4.44
C LEU A 778 -18.59 -72.60 3.49
N MET A 779 -17.98 -72.65 2.29
CA MET A 779 -17.83 -71.48 1.41
C MET A 779 -18.38 -71.67 -0.02
N GLY A 780 -18.76 -72.89 -0.41
CA GLY A 780 -18.99 -73.25 -1.81
C GLY A 780 -20.16 -72.55 -2.51
N SER A 781 -21.24 -72.21 -1.81
CA SER A 781 -22.42 -71.56 -2.41
C SER A 781 -22.21 -70.07 -2.71
N HIS A 782 -21.27 -69.41 -2.02
CA HIS A 782 -21.08 -67.95 -2.10
C HIS A 782 -19.84 -67.54 -2.91
N ALA A 783 -18.99 -68.50 -3.32
CA ALA A 783 -17.73 -68.20 -3.99
C ALA A 783 -17.90 -67.54 -5.37
N VAL A 784 -18.85 -68.01 -6.20
CA VAL A 784 -19.10 -67.44 -7.54
C VAL A 784 -19.73 -66.04 -7.47
N PRO A 785 -20.75 -65.77 -6.65
CA PRO A 785 -21.26 -64.41 -6.46
C PRO A 785 -20.22 -63.41 -5.92
N VAL A 786 -19.30 -63.86 -5.05
CA VAL A 786 -18.19 -63.02 -4.56
C VAL A 786 -17.18 -62.73 -5.68
N LEU A 787 -16.85 -63.72 -6.51
CA LEU A 787 -16.01 -63.52 -7.69
C LEU A 787 -16.61 -62.46 -8.64
N SER A 788 -17.91 -62.57 -8.94
CA SER A 788 -18.63 -61.53 -9.72
C SER A 788 -18.51 -60.16 -9.04
N THR A 789 -18.76 -60.08 -7.74
CA THR A 789 -18.64 -58.80 -7.01
C THR A 789 -17.24 -58.19 -7.10
N LEU A 790 -16.19 -59.00 -6.98
CA LEU A 790 -14.80 -58.55 -7.15
C LEU A 790 -14.49 -58.11 -8.58
N PHE A 791 -15.00 -58.80 -9.61
CA PHE A 791 -14.85 -58.36 -11.00
C PHE A 791 -15.52 -57.01 -11.24
N LEU A 792 -16.70 -56.77 -10.67
CA LEU A 792 -17.39 -55.47 -10.78
C LEU A 792 -16.63 -54.34 -10.08
N LEU A 793 -16.09 -54.57 -8.89
CA LEU A 793 -15.25 -53.60 -8.17
C LEU A 793 -13.94 -53.31 -8.93
N SER A 794 -13.32 -54.37 -9.44
CA SER A 794 -12.08 -54.29 -10.22
C SER A 794 -12.29 -53.56 -11.55
N TYR A 795 -13.43 -53.78 -12.20
CA TYR A 795 -13.80 -53.11 -13.44
C TYR A 795 -13.67 -51.60 -13.29
N THR A 796 -14.27 -51.01 -12.26
CA THR A 796 -14.24 -49.54 -12.16
C THR A 796 -12.84 -49.01 -11.89
N LYS A 797 -12.07 -49.69 -11.04
CA LYS A 797 -10.69 -49.35 -10.75
C LYS A 797 -9.83 -49.35 -12.02
N LEU A 798 -9.96 -50.40 -12.84
CA LEU A 798 -9.22 -50.56 -14.09
C LEU A 798 -9.63 -49.50 -15.12
N VAL A 799 -10.92 -49.25 -15.28
CA VAL A 799 -11.43 -48.21 -16.20
C VAL A 799 -10.89 -46.84 -15.83
N ARG A 800 -10.92 -46.47 -14.54
CA ARG A 800 -10.35 -45.19 -14.07
C ARG A 800 -8.86 -45.09 -14.36
N THR A 801 -8.10 -46.17 -14.11
CA THR A 801 -6.66 -46.22 -14.38
C THR A 801 -6.37 -46.07 -15.87
N ILE A 802 -7.11 -46.77 -16.73
CA ILE A 802 -7.01 -46.65 -18.19
C ILE A 802 -7.28 -45.21 -18.64
N VAL A 803 -8.30 -44.55 -18.08
CA VAL A 803 -8.61 -43.15 -18.41
C VAL A 803 -7.46 -42.21 -18.04
N ILE A 804 -6.87 -42.35 -16.85
CA ILE A 804 -5.73 -41.52 -16.42
C ILE A 804 -4.53 -41.72 -17.37
N VAL A 805 -4.31 -42.94 -17.85
CA VAL A 805 -3.23 -43.24 -18.83
C VAL A 805 -3.54 -42.70 -20.22
N LEU A 806 -4.79 -42.79 -20.68
CA LEU A 806 -5.19 -42.32 -22.01
C LEU A 806 -5.29 -40.80 -22.10
N HIS A 807 -5.38 -40.10 -20.98
CA HIS A 807 -5.62 -38.67 -20.95
C HIS A 807 -4.40 -37.89 -21.49
N GLN A 808 -4.58 -37.37 -22.70
CA GLN A 808 -3.61 -36.56 -23.42
C GLN A 808 -3.81 -35.08 -23.10
N ARG A 809 -2.72 -34.32 -23.05
CA ARG A 809 -2.74 -32.87 -22.95
C ARG A 809 -1.97 -32.23 -24.10
N GLY A 810 -2.65 -31.44 -24.92
CA GLY A 810 -1.99 -30.57 -25.90
C GLY A 810 -1.42 -29.33 -25.22
N VAL A 811 -0.15 -29.00 -25.51
CA VAL A 811 0.52 -27.80 -25.01
C VAL A 811 1.12 -27.06 -26.18
N THR A 812 0.92 -25.75 -26.22
CA THR A 812 1.59 -24.88 -27.20
C THR A 812 2.93 -24.39 -26.64
N LEU A 813 3.99 -24.54 -27.44
CA LEU A 813 5.32 -24.04 -27.18
C LEU A 813 5.53 -22.76 -27.99
N HIS A 814 5.89 -21.69 -27.30
CA HIS A 814 6.30 -20.44 -27.91
C HIS A 814 7.82 -20.35 -27.87
N CYS A 815 8.47 -20.57 -29.02
CA CYS A 815 9.93 -20.50 -29.11
C CYS A 815 10.38 -19.11 -29.55
N THR A 816 11.59 -18.73 -29.13
CA THR A 816 12.23 -17.43 -29.44
C THR A 816 12.41 -17.16 -30.94
N ASN A 817 12.47 -18.19 -31.79
CA ASN A 817 12.52 -18.06 -33.26
C ASN A 817 11.13 -17.85 -33.90
N GLU A 818 10.14 -17.34 -33.16
CA GLU A 818 8.74 -17.14 -33.57
C GLU A 818 7.99 -18.42 -34.01
N SER A 819 8.61 -19.59 -33.90
CA SER A 819 7.95 -20.85 -34.22
C SER A 819 7.03 -21.29 -33.08
N VAL A 820 5.73 -21.41 -33.36
CA VAL A 820 4.77 -22.05 -32.46
C VAL A 820 4.75 -23.55 -32.76
N ARG A 821 5.08 -24.37 -31.76
CA ARG A 821 5.06 -25.83 -31.88
C ARG A 821 4.09 -26.43 -30.87
N SER A 822 3.21 -27.33 -31.29
CA SER A 822 2.39 -28.09 -30.36
C SER A 822 3.10 -29.38 -29.95
N VAL A 823 3.08 -29.69 -28.65
CA VAL A 823 3.57 -30.95 -28.09
C VAL A 823 2.47 -31.59 -27.28
N SER A 824 2.37 -32.92 -27.36
CA SER A 824 1.43 -33.71 -26.58
C SER A 824 2.13 -34.32 -25.37
N LEU A 825 1.68 -33.94 -24.19
CA LEU A 825 2.20 -34.40 -22.90
C LEU A 825 1.18 -35.33 -22.23
N TRP A 826 1.66 -36.21 -21.34
CA TRP A 826 0.77 -37.00 -20.50
C TRP A 826 0.17 -36.09 -19.42
N TYR A 827 -1.17 -36.11 -19.29
CA TYR A 827 -1.86 -35.13 -18.45
C TYR A 827 -1.48 -35.20 -16.97
N GLU A 828 -1.32 -36.41 -16.42
CA GLU A 828 -1.03 -36.61 -14.99
C GLU A 828 0.44 -36.30 -14.61
N ASP A 829 1.36 -36.42 -15.57
CA ASP A 829 2.77 -36.04 -15.41
C ASP A 829 3.30 -35.42 -16.72
N PRO A 830 3.12 -34.09 -16.90
CA PRO A 830 3.57 -33.38 -18.10
C PRO A 830 5.08 -33.39 -18.36
N ASN A 831 5.91 -33.89 -17.44
CA ASN A 831 7.32 -34.13 -17.73
C ASN A 831 7.51 -35.25 -18.76
N VAL A 832 6.52 -36.14 -18.92
CA VAL A 832 6.56 -37.28 -19.83
C VAL A 832 5.75 -36.98 -21.08
N GLU A 833 6.36 -37.17 -22.25
CA GLU A 833 5.66 -37.02 -23.53
C GLU A 833 4.63 -38.13 -23.76
N TYR A 834 3.47 -37.76 -24.30
CA TYR A 834 2.39 -38.70 -24.57
C TYR A 834 2.81 -39.72 -25.63
N ALA A 835 2.40 -40.98 -25.42
CA ALA A 835 2.72 -42.12 -26.29
C ALA A 835 4.22 -42.32 -26.63
N LYS A 836 5.15 -41.76 -25.83
CA LYS A 836 6.60 -41.89 -26.03
C LYS A 836 7.31 -42.35 -24.76
N GLY A 837 8.56 -42.79 -24.90
CA GLY A 837 9.42 -43.21 -23.79
C GLY A 837 8.74 -44.23 -22.88
N LYS A 838 8.80 -44.01 -21.56
CA LYS A 838 8.16 -44.88 -20.55
C LYS A 838 6.63 -44.93 -20.68
N HIS A 839 5.98 -43.85 -21.11
CA HIS A 839 4.52 -43.80 -21.26
C HIS A 839 4.01 -44.72 -22.37
N ALA A 840 4.77 -44.91 -23.46
CA ALA A 840 4.37 -45.79 -24.56
C ALA A 840 4.06 -47.22 -24.08
N GLY A 841 4.87 -47.77 -23.18
CA GLY A 841 4.66 -49.10 -22.59
C GLY A 841 3.40 -49.17 -21.71
N LEU A 842 3.17 -48.15 -20.89
CA LEU A 842 1.98 -48.05 -20.04
C LEU A 842 0.69 -47.90 -20.87
N LEU A 843 0.76 -47.09 -21.92
CA LEU A 843 -0.34 -46.87 -22.87
C LEU A 843 -0.72 -48.17 -23.60
N ALA A 844 0.28 -48.89 -24.13
CA ALA A 844 0.04 -50.17 -24.78
C ALA A 844 -0.62 -51.19 -23.84
N PHE A 845 -0.14 -51.27 -22.59
CA PHE A 845 -0.72 -52.15 -21.58
C PHE A 845 -2.17 -51.76 -21.24
N ALA A 846 -2.45 -50.46 -21.05
CA ALA A 846 -3.80 -49.96 -20.78
C ALA A 846 -4.77 -50.29 -21.93
N LEU A 847 -4.34 -50.15 -23.18
CA LEU A 847 -5.14 -50.53 -24.35
C LEU A 847 -5.41 -52.04 -24.43
N VAL A 848 -4.42 -52.87 -24.06
CA VAL A 848 -4.61 -54.33 -23.97
C VAL A 848 -5.66 -54.67 -22.91
N VAL A 849 -5.57 -54.10 -21.71
CA VAL A 849 -6.60 -54.33 -20.65
C VAL A 849 -7.97 -53.84 -21.10
N PHE A 850 -8.03 -52.69 -21.78
CA PHE A 850 -9.28 -52.16 -22.33
C PHE A 850 -9.93 -53.12 -23.35
N LEU A 851 -9.16 -53.55 -24.36
CA LEU A 851 -9.66 -54.36 -25.46
C LEU A 851 -9.99 -55.81 -25.06
N PHE A 852 -9.20 -56.42 -24.17
CA PHE A 852 -9.35 -57.84 -23.81
C PHE A 852 -10.17 -58.08 -22.54
N PHE A 853 -10.35 -57.09 -21.67
CA PHE A 853 -11.09 -57.24 -20.43
C PHE A 853 -12.28 -56.28 -20.34
N ILE A 854 -12.07 -54.97 -20.41
CA ILE A 854 -13.13 -53.97 -20.18
C ILE A 854 -14.25 -54.08 -21.22
N LEU A 855 -13.91 -53.99 -22.50
CA LEU A 855 -14.89 -54.01 -23.59
C LEU A 855 -15.64 -55.35 -23.70
N PRO A 856 -14.97 -56.52 -23.62
CA PRO A 856 -15.68 -57.80 -23.59
C PRO A 856 -16.59 -57.94 -22.37
N TYR A 857 -16.15 -57.50 -21.20
CA TYR A 857 -16.93 -57.60 -19.96
C TYR A 857 -18.19 -56.71 -19.97
N THR A 858 -18.12 -55.49 -20.48
CA THR A 858 -19.31 -54.63 -20.63
C THR A 858 -20.30 -55.20 -21.62
N LEU A 859 -19.85 -55.64 -22.80
CA LEU A 859 -20.70 -56.27 -23.80
C LEU A 859 -21.34 -57.55 -23.27
N PHE A 860 -20.58 -58.34 -22.51
CA PHE A 860 -21.03 -59.58 -21.90
C PHE A 860 -22.20 -59.37 -20.94
N LEU A 861 -22.18 -58.31 -20.13
CA LEU A 861 -23.27 -57.99 -19.19
C LEU A 861 -24.42 -57.20 -19.82
N LEU A 862 -24.18 -56.42 -20.88
CA LEU A 862 -25.22 -55.65 -21.55
C LEU A 862 -26.08 -56.54 -22.47
N LEU A 863 -25.44 -57.46 -23.20
CA LEU A 863 -26.08 -58.32 -24.20
C LEU A 863 -26.44 -59.70 -23.61
N ASP A 864 -26.49 -59.83 -22.29
CA ASP A 864 -26.81 -61.07 -21.59
C ASP A 864 -28.13 -61.74 -22.03
N PRO A 865 -29.24 -61.01 -22.30
CA PRO A 865 -30.50 -61.66 -22.66
C PRO A 865 -30.46 -62.15 -24.12
N LEU A 866 -29.66 -61.49 -24.97
CA LEU A 866 -29.42 -61.91 -26.34
C LEU A 866 -28.55 -63.17 -26.37
N TYR A 867 -27.48 -63.20 -25.57
CA TYR A 867 -26.64 -64.39 -25.45
C TYR A 867 -27.41 -65.58 -24.89
N GLU A 868 -28.26 -65.41 -23.87
CA GLU A 868 -29.08 -66.50 -23.34
C GLU A 868 -30.06 -67.03 -24.40
N LYS A 869 -30.65 -66.16 -25.23
CA LYS A 869 -31.60 -66.54 -26.27
C LYS A 869 -30.96 -67.21 -27.49
N TYR A 870 -29.80 -66.71 -27.95
CA TYR A 870 -29.19 -67.16 -29.20
C TYR A 870 -28.06 -68.21 -29.01
N LEU A 871 -27.17 -68.04 -28.01
CA LEU A 871 -26.03 -68.94 -27.83
C LEU A 871 -26.39 -70.27 -27.13
N SER A 872 -27.47 -70.30 -26.34
CA SER A 872 -27.94 -71.53 -25.67
C SER A 872 -28.44 -72.59 -26.66
N ASN A 873 -28.83 -72.18 -27.87
CA ASN A 873 -29.34 -73.04 -28.93
C ASN A 873 -28.24 -73.68 -29.79
N TYR A 874 -26.99 -73.17 -29.75
CA TYR A 874 -25.89 -73.67 -30.58
C TYR A 874 -25.01 -74.67 -29.82
N LYS A 875 -24.85 -75.88 -30.36
CA LYS A 875 -24.25 -77.04 -29.66
C LYS A 875 -22.82 -76.80 -29.15
N MET A 876 -22.01 -76.03 -29.90
CA MET A 876 -20.62 -75.70 -29.55
C MET A 876 -20.55 -74.67 -28.41
N PHE A 877 -21.42 -73.65 -28.45
CA PHE A 877 -21.46 -72.57 -27.46
C PHE A 877 -22.21 -72.95 -26.18
N LYS A 878 -23.08 -73.95 -26.21
CA LYS A 878 -23.82 -74.43 -25.03
C LYS A 878 -22.89 -74.87 -23.87
N LYS A 879 -21.76 -75.51 -24.19
CA LYS A 879 -20.76 -75.94 -23.17
C LYS A 879 -20.05 -74.76 -22.52
N VAL A 880 -19.69 -73.77 -23.33
CA VAL A 880 -19.03 -72.54 -22.86
C VAL A 880 -20.01 -71.69 -22.06
N TRP A 881 -21.23 -71.49 -22.57
CA TRP A 881 -22.31 -70.78 -21.90
C TRP A 881 -22.66 -71.40 -20.54
N GLY A 882 -22.68 -72.73 -20.42
CA GLY A 882 -22.91 -73.41 -19.15
C GLY A 882 -21.88 -73.09 -18.05
N HIS A 883 -20.65 -72.71 -18.42
CA HIS A 883 -19.63 -72.29 -17.44
C HIS A 883 -19.81 -70.83 -16.99
N PHE A 884 -20.29 -69.98 -17.89
CA PHE A 884 -20.46 -68.55 -17.64
C PHE A 884 -21.83 -68.18 -17.05
N LYS A 885 -22.85 -69.01 -17.26
CA LYS A 885 -24.21 -68.79 -16.74
C LYS A 885 -24.26 -68.49 -15.24
N PRO A 886 -23.54 -69.21 -14.35
CA PRO A 886 -23.53 -68.88 -12.92
C PRO A 886 -23.02 -67.47 -12.58
N ILE A 887 -22.15 -66.90 -13.41
CA ILE A 887 -21.63 -65.53 -13.24
C ILE A 887 -22.70 -64.52 -13.64
N ILE A 888 -23.39 -64.75 -14.77
CA ILE A 888 -24.50 -63.90 -15.23
C ILE A 888 -25.66 -63.93 -14.24
N ASP A 889 -26.05 -65.13 -13.80
CA ASP A 889 -27.13 -65.31 -12.81
C ASP A 889 -26.80 -64.59 -11.49
N ALA A 890 -25.52 -64.42 -11.16
CA ALA A 890 -25.10 -63.62 -10.00
C ALA A 890 -25.28 -62.11 -10.21
N TYR A 891 -25.30 -61.59 -11.44
CA TYR A 891 -25.60 -60.17 -11.72
C TYR A 891 -27.10 -59.91 -11.91
N SER A 892 -27.77 -60.79 -12.64
CA SER A 892 -29.18 -60.64 -13.03
C SER A 892 -30.16 -61.23 -12.02
N GLY A 893 -29.70 -62.05 -11.08
CA GLY A 893 -30.51 -62.71 -10.05
C GLY A 893 -31.48 -61.82 -9.25
N PRO A 894 -31.13 -60.60 -8.82
CA PRO A 894 -32.04 -59.73 -8.08
C PRO A 894 -33.07 -59.00 -8.96
N MET A 895 -32.93 -59.06 -10.29
CA MET A 895 -33.73 -58.32 -11.26
C MET A 895 -34.93 -59.11 -11.79
N LYS A 896 -35.93 -58.39 -12.31
CA LYS A 896 -36.99 -59.01 -13.10
C LYS A 896 -36.40 -59.55 -14.41
N ASP A 897 -36.98 -60.62 -14.94
CA ASP A 897 -36.41 -61.31 -16.10
C ASP A 897 -36.39 -60.46 -17.37
N GLU A 898 -37.27 -59.45 -17.46
CA GLU A 898 -37.34 -58.48 -18.57
C GLU A 898 -36.21 -57.42 -18.54
N TYR A 899 -35.58 -57.21 -17.38
CA TYR A 899 -34.65 -56.10 -17.14
C TYR A 899 -33.23 -56.56 -16.78
N ARG A 900 -32.85 -57.79 -17.15
CA ARG A 900 -31.54 -58.37 -16.82
C ARG A 900 -30.34 -57.59 -17.37
N PHE A 901 -30.54 -56.80 -18.44
CA PHE A 901 -29.51 -55.95 -19.06
C PHE A 901 -29.09 -54.73 -18.21
N TRP A 902 -29.85 -54.39 -17.17
CA TRP A 902 -29.64 -53.16 -16.38
C TRP A 902 -28.24 -53.01 -15.75
N PRO A 903 -27.59 -54.05 -15.19
CA PRO A 903 -26.23 -53.93 -14.67
C PRO A 903 -25.26 -53.56 -15.78
N GLY A 904 -25.44 -54.11 -16.99
CA GLY A 904 -24.68 -53.73 -18.18
C GLY A 904 -24.92 -52.27 -18.57
N LEU A 905 -26.17 -51.79 -18.51
CA LEU A 905 -26.49 -50.39 -18.79
C LEU A 905 -25.80 -49.42 -17.81
N LEU A 906 -25.75 -49.75 -16.51
CA LEU A 906 -25.01 -48.98 -15.50
C LEU A 906 -23.50 -48.94 -15.77
N LEU A 907 -22.93 -49.95 -16.45
CA LEU A 907 -21.53 -49.92 -16.89
C LEU A 907 -21.35 -49.04 -18.13
N VAL A 908 -22.26 -49.13 -19.10
CA VAL A 908 -22.25 -48.32 -20.33
C VAL A 908 -22.44 -46.85 -20.01
N ALA A 909 -23.32 -46.50 -19.08
CA ALA A 909 -23.56 -45.12 -18.66
C ALA A 909 -22.28 -44.44 -18.12
N ARG A 910 -21.27 -45.21 -17.71
CA ARG A 910 -19.97 -44.67 -17.31
C ARG A 910 -19.15 -44.21 -18.50
N ILE A 911 -19.33 -44.79 -19.69
CA ILE A 911 -18.50 -44.50 -20.87
C ILE A 911 -18.65 -43.04 -21.34
N PRO A 912 -19.86 -42.47 -21.53
CA PRO A 912 -20.00 -41.05 -21.87
C PRO A 912 -19.43 -40.13 -20.79
N ILE A 913 -19.61 -40.50 -19.52
CA ILE A 913 -19.08 -39.77 -18.37
C ILE A 913 -17.54 -39.75 -18.41
N LEU A 914 -16.91 -40.91 -18.63
CA LEU A 914 -15.46 -41.04 -18.77
C LEU A 914 -14.92 -40.30 -19.99
N LEU A 915 -15.58 -40.42 -21.14
CA LEU A 915 -15.20 -39.71 -22.37
C LEU A 915 -15.27 -38.19 -22.19
N SER A 916 -16.28 -37.70 -21.49
CA SER A 916 -16.43 -36.26 -21.24
C SER A 916 -15.27 -35.70 -20.42
N VAL A 917 -14.76 -36.46 -19.44
CA VAL A 917 -13.56 -36.07 -18.66
C VAL A 917 -12.30 -36.09 -19.52
N THR A 918 -12.17 -37.03 -20.46
CA THR A 918 -10.96 -37.16 -21.29
C THR A 918 -10.88 -36.19 -22.48
N LEU A 919 -12.03 -35.77 -23.03
CA LEU A 919 -12.11 -34.99 -24.28
C LEU A 919 -12.11 -33.47 -24.04
N VAL A 920 -12.30 -33.05 -22.81
CA VAL A 920 -12.30 -31.64 -22.44
C VAL A 920 -10.87 -31.21 -22.10
N ASP A 921 -10.23 -30.50 -23.02
CA ASP A 921 -8.86 -29.97 -22.87
C ASP A 921 -8.74 -28.95 -21.71
N SER A 922 -9.84 -28.29 -21.32
CA SER A 922 -9.89 -27.28 -20.25
C SER A 922 -11.02 -27.55 -19.26
N PHE A 923 -10.79 -28.49 -18.34
CA PHE A 923 -11.74 -29.01 -17.35
C PHE A 923 -12.52 -27.92 -16.57
N ILE A 924 -11.92 -26.77 -16.26
CA ILE A 924 -12.56 -25.69 -15.48
C ILE A 924 -13.38 -24.73 -16.36
N ARG A 925 -12.92 -24.37 -17.57
CA ARG A 925 -13.68 -23.48 -18.47
C ARG A 925 -15.04 -24.09 -18.85
N SER A 926 -15.12 -25.42 -18.74
CA SER A 926 -16.32 -26.20 -18.99
C SER A 926 -16.80 -26.98 -17.75
N GLN A 927 -16.47 -26.56 -16.51
CA GLN A 927 -16.91 -27.24 -15.28
C GLN A 927 -18.43 -27.43 -15.29
N ASN A 928 -19.16 -26.37 -15.62
CA ASN A 928 -20.62 -26.40 -15.77
C ASN A 928 -21.06 -27.33 -16.89
N TYR A 929 -20.33 -27.39 -18.01
CA TYR A 929 -20.63 -28.31 -19.10
C TYR A 929 -20.45 -29.79 -18.68
N LEU A 930 -19.37 -30.11 -17.97
CA LEU A 930 -19.10 -31.46 -17.44
C LEU A 930 -20.17 -31.88 -16.43
N LEU A 931 -20.55 -30.99 -15.51
CA LEU A 931 -21.62 -31.24 -14.54
C LEU A 931 -22.99 -31.36 -15.22
N CYS A 932 -23.29 -30.53 -16.23
CA CYS A 932 -24.52 -30.65 -17.03
C CYS A 932 -24.57 -31.98 -17.78
N MET A 933 -23.48 -32.40 -18.43
CA MET A 933 -23.40 -33.70 -19.10
C MET A 933 -23.62 -34.85 -18.11
N LEU A 934 -22.98 -34.81 -16.94
CA LEU A 934 -23.22 -35.79 -15.89
C LEU A 934 -24.69 -35.80 -15.44
N LEU A 935 -25.28 -34.62 -15.20
CA LEU A 935 -26.69 -34.49 -14.81
C LEU A 935 -27.64 -35.08 -15.86
N THR A 936 -27.38 -34.86 -17.16
CA THR A 936 -28.21 -35.43 -18.24
C THR A 936 -28.17 -36.96 -18.25
N VAL A 937 -27.00 -37.57 -18.08
CA VAL A 937 -26.86 -39.04 -18.01
C VAL A 937 -27.60 -39.59 -16.80
N LEU A 938 -27.47 -38.94 -15.64
CA LEU A 938 -28.15 -39.36 -14.41
C LEU A 938 -29.67 -39.20 -14.51
N ALA A 939 -30.14 -38.09 -15.09
CA ALA A 939 -31.56 -37.86 -15.32
C ALA A 939 -32.15 -38.92 -16.26
N LEU A 940 -31.44 -39.28 -17.34
CA LEU A 940 -31.86 -40.36 -18.24
C LEU A 940 -31.98 -41.71 -17.52
N LEU A 941 -30.97 -42.09 -16.72
CA LEU A 941 -31.02 -43.31 -15.91
C LEU A 941 -32.20 -43.31 -14.94
N PHE A 942 -32.41 -42.20 -14.24
CA PHE A 942 -33.51 -42.02 -13.30
C PHE A 942 -34.88 -42.12 -14.00
N SER A 943 -35.05 -41.46 -15.15
CA SER A 943 -36.27 -41.51 -15.96
C SER A 943 -36.57 -42.92 -16.49
N ILE A 944 -35.55 -43.67 -16.92
CA ILE A 944 -35.72 -45.05 -17.36
C ILE A 944 -36.16 -45.93 -16.18
N GLN A 945 -35.54 -45.79 -15.02
CA GLN A 945 -35.89 -46.58 -13.84
C GLN A 945 -37.33 -46.33 -13.37
N VAL A 946 -37.78 -45.07 -13.35
CA VAL A 946 -39.14 -44.70 -12.96
C VAL A 946 -40.17 -45.17 -14.00
N SER A 947 -39.88 -45.01 -15.30
CA SER A 947 -40.82 -45.38 -16.37
C SER A 947 -41.06 -46.89 -16.48
N LEU A 948 -40.08 -47.72 -16.07
CA LEU A 948 -40.19 -49.18 -16.10
C LEU A 948 -40.88 -49.81 -14.87
N GLY A 949 -41.36 -49.00 -13.91
CA GLY A 949 -42.15 -49.49 -12.77
C GLY A 949 -41.38 -50.39 -11.78
N GLY A 950 -40.08 -50.15 -11.63
CA GLY A 950 -39.17 -50.91 -10.79
C GLY A 950 -38.50 -52.08 -11.53
N LEU A 951 -37.19 -52.18 -11.39
CA LEU A 951 -36.31 -53.10 -12.10
C LEU A 951 -36.03 -54.37 -11.30
N TYR A 952 -36.08 -54.26 -9.97
CA TYR A 952 -35.79 -55.35 -9.05
C TYR A 952 -37.04 -56.15 -8.70
N ARG A 953 -36.82 -57.41 -8.30
CA ARG A 953 -37.91 -58.27 -7.79
C ARG A 953 -38.46 -57.77 -6.46
N LYS A 954 -37.60 -57.13 -5.64
CA LYS A 954 -37.96 -56.56 -4.33
C LYS A 954 -37.99 -55.04 -4.42
N ARG A 955 -39.12 -54.44 -4.03
CA ARG A 955 -39.29 -52.97 -3.99
C ARG A 955 -38.22 -52.24 -3.18
N LEU A 956 -37.71 -52.87 -2.11
CA LEU A 956 -36.65 -52.26 -1.29
C LEU A 956 -35.38 -51.99 -2.10
N HIS A 957 -35.02 -52.87 -3.05
CA HIS A 957 -33.82 -52.67 -3.86
C HIS A 957 -34.01 -51.54 -4.87
N ASP A 958 -35.20 -51.41 -5.46
CA ASP A 958 -35.55 -50.26 -6.30
C ASP A 958 -35.40 -48.95 -5.51
N ILE A 959 -35.93 -48.89 -4.27
CA ILE A 959 -35.83 -47.71 -3.40
C ILE A 959 -34.37 -47.35 -3.09
N ILE A 960 -33.53 -48.34 -2.77
CA ILE A 960 -32.11 -48.12 -2.46
C ILE A 960 -31.38 -47.55 -3.69
N GLU A 961 -31.67 -48.05 -4.89
CA GLU A 961 -31.01 -47.55 -6.09
C GLU A 961 -31.48 -46.14 -6.47
N VAL A 962 -32.78 -45.87 -6.42
CA VAL A 962 -33.35 -44.53 -6.60
C VAL A 962 -32.75 -43.55 -5.59
N TRP A 963 -32.56 -43.96 -4.34
CA TRP A 963 -31.95 -43.14 -3.28
C TRP A 963 -30.52 -42.70 -3.63
N PHE A 964 -29.67 -43.63 -4.09
CA PHE A 964 -28.30 -43.29 -4.48
C PHE A 964 -28.27 -42.40 -5.72
N LEU A 965 -29.06 -42.70 -6.76
CA LEU A 965 -29.13 -41.86 -7.95
C LEU A 965 -29.67 -40.46 -7.65
N PHE A 966 -30.69 -40.35 -6.80
CA PHE A 966 -31.26 -39.07 -6.38
C PHE A 966 -30.27 -38.22 -5.60
N ASN A 967 -29.54 -38.81 -4.63
CA ASN A 967 -28.48 -38.12 -3.91
C ASN A 967 -27.40 -37.59 -4.86
N LEU A 968 -27.01 -38.38 -5.87
CA LEU A 968 -26.02 -37.98 -6.87
C LEU A 968 -26.52 -36.81 -7.74
N CYS A 969 -27.79 -36.84 -8.17
CA CYS A 969 -28.42 -35.73 -8.88
C CYS A 969 -28.45 -34.44 -8.04
N ILE A 970 -28.79 -34.54 -6.75
CA ILE A 970 -28.75 -33.38 -5.84
C ILE A 970 -27.34 -32.81 -5.76
N MET A 971 -26.33 -33.67 -5.57
CA MET A 971 -24.95 -33.22 -5.47
C MET A 971 -24.49 -32.47 -6.73
N VAL A 972 -24.83 -32.98 -7.92
CA VAL A 972 -24.52 -32.31 -9.20
C VAL A 972 -25.29 -31.00 -9.35
N ALA A 973 -26.60 -31.00 -9.08
CA ALA A 973 -27.44 -29.81 -9.22
C ALA A 973 -27.01 -28.67 -8.28
N LEU A 974 -26.69 -28.98 -7.03
CA LEU A 974 -26.18 -28.00 -6.07
C LEU A 974 -24.80 -27.48 -6.46
N SER A 975 -23.93 -28.33 -7.03
CA SER A 975 -22.62 -27.91 -7.53
C SER A 975 -22.71 -26.93 -8.71
N ILE A 976 -23.80 -26.98 -9.48
CA ILE A 976 -24.09 -26.04 -10.58
C ILE A 976 -24.74 -24.75 -10.05
N ALA A 977 -25.64 -24.87 -9.05
CA ALA A 977 -26.46 -23.75 -8.58
C ALA A 977 -25.72 -22.79 -7.63
N LEU A 978 -24.67 -23.26 -6.95
CA LEU A 978 -23.93 -22.48 -5.96
C LEU A 978 -22.71 -21.80 -6.61
N ASN A 979 -22.53 -20.50 -6.32
CA ASN A 979 -21.45 -19.69 -6.90
C ASN A 979 -20.20 -19.60 -6.01
N THR A 980 -20.29 -19.99 -4.74
CA THR A 980 -19.17 -19.88 -3.80
C THR A 980 -18.54 -21.24 -3.50
N ASP A 981 -17.20 -21.31 -3.54
CA ASP A 981 -16.45 -22.55 -3.30
C ASP A 981 -16.69 -23.14 -1.89
N GLU A 982 -17.02 -22.30 -0.90
CA GLU A 982 -17.30 -22.73 0.47
C GLU A 982 -18.66 -23.42 0.59
N GLU A 983 -19.70 -22.88 -0.03
CA GLU A 983 -21.03 -23.50 -0.03
C GLU A 983 -21.00 -24.83 -0.78
N VAL A 984 -20.31 -24.89 -1.94
CA VAL A 984 -20.14 -26.13 -2.71
C VAL A 984 -19.45 -27.20 -1.87
N LEU A 985 -18.40 -26.84 -1.11
CA LEU A 985 -17.69 -27.76 -0.22
C LEU A 985 -18.60 -28.34 0.88
N ILE A 986 -19.44 -27.51 1.50
CA ILE A 986 -20.35 -27.95 2.57
C ILE A 986 -21.34 -28.97 2.02
N TRP A 987 -21.99 -28.68 0.90
CA TRP A 987 -22.98 -29.57 0.29
C TRP A 987 -22.37 -30.86 -0.26
N PHE A 988 -21.20 -30.77 -0.89
CA PHE A 988 -20.45 -31.94 -1.33
C PHE A 988 -20.17 -32.91 -0.17
N ASN A 989 -19.69 -32.40 0.96
CA ASN A 989 -19.44 -33.23 2.14
C ASN A 989 -20.73 -33.76 2.79
N ALA A 990 -21.81 -32.97 2.79
CA ALA A 990 -23.11 -33.42 3.31
C ALA A 990 -23.68 -34.60 2.49
N CYS A 991 -23.64 -34.53 1.16
CA CYS A 991 -24.08 -35.60 0.27
C CYS A 991 -23.28 -36.90 0.50
N ILE A 992 -21.95 -36.78 0.61
CA ILE A 992 -21.08 -37.93 0.90
C ILE A 992 -21.32 -38.49 2.31
N GLY A 993 -21.61 -37.63 3.29
CA GLY A 993 -22.01 -38.06 4.63
C GLY A 993 -23.27 -38.92 4.62
N ILE A 994 -24.30 -38.49 3.89
CA ILE A 994 -25.55 -39.25 3.70
C ILE A 994 -25.27 -40.60 3.02
N PHE A 995 -24.42 -40.62 2.00
CA PHE A 995 -23.98 -41.85 1.34
C PHE A 995 -23.30 -42.81 2.32
N THR A 996 -22.38 -42.29 3.15
CA THR A 996 -21.62 -43.08 4.13
C THR A 996 -22.52 -43.71 5.19
N ILE A 997 -23.49 -42.94 5.71
CA ILE A 997 -24.50 -43.46 6.65
C ILE A 997 -25.33 -44.56 5.99
N SER A 998 -25.76 -44.35 4.74
CA SER A 998 -26.54 -45.34 3.98
C SER A 998 -25.75 -46.65 3.78
N PHE A 999 -24.46 -46.56 3.47
CA PHE A 999 -23.57 -47.73 3.35
C PHE A 999 -23.43 -48.49 4.68
N ILE A 1000 -23.24 -47.78 5.79
CA ILE A 1000 -23.15 -48.37 7.12
C ILE A 1000 -24.45 -49.10 7.48
N ILE A 1001 -25.61 -48.52 7.17
CA ILE A 1001 -26.93 -49.16 7.37
C ILE A 1001 -27.03 -50.47 6.56
N ILE A 1002 -26.56 -50.49 5.31
CA ILE A 1002 -26.54 -51.71 4.48
C ILE A 1002 -25.64 -52.79 5.10
N ILE A 1003 -24.46 -52.44 5.61
CA ILE A 1003 -23.57 -53.40 6.30
C ILE A 1003 -24.26 -53.98 7.55
N PHE A 1004 -24.84 -53.11 8.40
CA PHE A 1004 -25.55 -53.57 9.59
C PHE A 1004 -26.76 -54.44 9.26
N TYR A 1005 -27.48 -54.13 8.18
CA TYR A 1005 -28.59 -54.94 7.67
C TYR A 1005 -28.12 -56.36 7.31
N HIS A 1006 -27.02 -56.49 6.55
CA HIS A 1006 -26.48 -57.80 6.18
C HIS A 1006 -25.89 -58.57 7.37
N PHE A 1007 -25.21 -57.87 8.28
CA PHE A 1007 -24.71 -58.46 9.52
C PHE A 1007 -25.85 -58.99 10.39
N TYR A 1008 -26.91 -58.19 10.57
CA TYR A 1008 -28.12 -58.61 11.26
C TYR A 1008 -28.78 -59.82 10.58
N LEU A 1009 -28.91 -59.80 9.25
CA LEU A 1009 -29.48 -60.91 8.49
C LEU A 1009 -28.71 -62.20 8.72
N GLN A 1010 -27.37 -62.14 8.65
CA GLN A 1010 -26.51 -63.30 8.82
C GLN A 1010 -26.53 -63.85 10.25
N ILE A 1011 -26.54 -62.97 11.25
CA ILE A 1011 -26.61 -63.36 12.66
C ILE A 1011 -28.00 -63.88 13.03
N SER A 1012 -29.08 -63.31 12.49
CA SER A 1012 -30.46 -63.72 12.77
C SER A 1012 -30.75 -65.16 12.33
N ASN A 1013 -30.02 -65.66 11.34
CA ASN A 1013 -30.10 -67.05 10.86
C ASN A 1013 -29.40 -68.05 11.80
N GLN A 1014 -28.57 -67.59 12.75
CA GLN A 1014 -27.85 -68.46 13.67
C GLN A 1014 -28.74 -68.88 14.86
N LYS A 1015 -28.73 -70.18 15.17
CA LYS A 1015 -29.57 -70.79 16.23
C LYS A 1015 -29.32 -70.19 17.61
N TRP A 1016 -28.07 -69.82 17.92
CA TRP A 1016 -27.68 -69.22 19.21
C TRP A 1016 -28.25 -67.80 19.38
N PHE A 1017 -28.30 -67.00 18.31
CA PHE A 1017 -28.84 -65.64 18.34
C PHE A 1017 -30.36 -65.63 18.53
N LYS A 1018 -31.10 -66.53 17.86
CA LYS A 1018 -32.53 -66.73 18.11
C LYS A 1018 -32.81 -67.11 19.57
N SER A 1019 -31.92 -67.87 20.21
CA SER A 1019 -32.00 -68.21 21.64
C SER A 1019 -31.76 -66.99 22.54
N ILE A 1020 -30.80 -66.13 22.21
CA ILE A 1020 -30.51 -64.89 22.95
C ILE A 1020 -31.65 -63.88 22.81
N LEU A 1021 -32.12 -63.62 21.58
CA LEU A 1021 -33.24 -62.71 21.34
C LEU A 1021 -34.53 -63.21 22.03
N GLY A 1022 -34.77 -64.52 21.99
CA GLY A 1022 -35.85 -65.16 22.74
C GLY A 1022 -35.72 -65.00 24.26
N LYS A 1023 -34.50 -64.99 24.82
CA LYS A 1023 -34.25 -64.72 26.25
C LYS A 1023 -34.49 -63.25 26.61
N ILE A 1024 -34.12 -62.31 25.74
CA ILE A 1024 -34.33 -60.87 25.96
C ILE A 1024 -35.84 -60.53 25.87
N CYS A 1025 -36.56 -61.04 24.87
CA CYS A 1025 -38.01 -60.86 24.77
C CYS A 1025 -38.79 -61.55 25.91
N LYS A 1026 -38.32 -62.70 26.42
CA LYS A 1026 -38.89 -63.33 27.64
C LYS A 1026 -38.62 -62.52 28.90
N LYS A 1027 -37.53 -61.75 28.96
CA LYS A 1027 -37.20 -60.85 30.08
C LYS A 1027 -38.10 -59.60 30.07
N GLN A 1028 -38.43 -59.05 28.89
CA GLN A 1028 -39.42 -57.97 28.76
C GLN A 1028 -40.86 -58.43 29.09
N LYS A 1029 -41.29 -59.63 28.67
CA LYS A 1029 -42.62 -60.15 29.04
C LYS A 1029 -42.78 -60.46 30.53
N LYS A 1030 -41.72 -60.83 31.25
CA LYS A 1030 -41.74 -60.99 32.72
C LYS A 1030 -41.73 -59.67 33.49
N SER A 1031 -41.31 -58.56 32.86
CA SER A 1031 -41.35 -57.22 33.46
C SER A 1031 -42.72 -56.53 33.31
N ALA A 1032 -43.58 -57.01 32.40
CA ALA A 1032 -44.89 -56.43 32.12
C ALA A 1032 -46.07 -57.18 32.80
N THR A 1033 -45.80 -58.12 33.73
CA THR A 1033 -46.83 -58.89 34.48
C THR A 1033 -46.85 -58.59 35.98
N LYS A 1034 -46.40 -57.38 36.36
CA LYS A 1034 -46.64 -56.78 37.68
C LYS A 1034 -46.76 -55.28 37.46
N VAL A 1035 -47.98 -54.77 37.34
CA VAL A 1035 -48.45 -53.41 37.67
C VAL A 1035 -49.80 -53.19 36.96
N GLU A 1036 -50.83 -53.11 37.80
CA GLU A 1036 -52.08 -52.35 37.70
C GLU A 1036 -53.24 -52.83 36.80
N ASP A 1037 -54.24 -53.35 37.51
CA ASP A 1037 -55.68 -53.17 37.29
C ASP A 1037 -56.04 -51.73 36.88
N ILE A 1038 -56.94 -51.60 35.91
CA ILE A 1038 -58.18 -50.78 35.91
C ILE A 1038 -58.71 -50.78 34.47
N VAL A 1039 -59.89 -51.38 34.31
CA VAL A 1039 -60.70 -51.37 33.07
C VAL A 1039 -61.45 -50.03 32.98
N PRO A 1040 -61.73 -49.53 31.76
CA PRO A 1040 -63.10 -49.16 31.48
C PRO A 1040 -63.66 -49.83 30.21
N HIS A 1041 -64.94 -50.16 30.32
CA HIS A 1041 -65.76 -50.90 29.38
C HIS A 1041 -65.80 -50.30 27.96
N LYS A 1042 -65.78 -51.18 26.95
CA LYS A 1042 -66.32 -50.91 25.61
C LYS A 1042 -67.63 -51.67 25.42
N THR A 1043 -68.58 -51.03 24.75
CA THR A 1043 -69.99 -51.44 24.55
C THR A 1043 -70.16 -52.64 23.61
N ALA A 1044 -71.27 -53.36 23.80
CA ALA A 1044 -71.57 -54.68 23.24
C ALA A 1044 -71.65 -54.76 21.69
N ASP A 1045 -71.82 -53.64 20.99
CA ASP A 1045 -71.84 -53.64 19.52
C ASP A 1045 -70.43 -53.66 18.88
N MET A 1046 -69.38 -53.36 19.66
CA MET A 1046 -67.98 -53.45 19.21
C MET A 1046 -67.34 -54.82 19.47
N GLN A 1047 -68.04 -55.75 20.11
CA GLN A 1047 -67.57 -57.12 20.36
C GLN A 1047 -67.99 -58.14 19.29
N MET A 1048 -68.74 -57.73 18.25
CA MET A 1048 -69.26 -58.64 17.24
C MET A 1048 -68.49 -58.64 15.90
N SER A 1049 -67.43 -57.83 15.74
CA SER A 1049 -66.59 -57.86 14.51
C SER A 1049 -65.18 -58.41 14.68
N GLU A 1050 -64.80 -58.90 15.87
CA GLU A 1050 -63.44 -59.40 16.10
C GLU A 1050 -63.45 -60.73 16.87
N LYS A 1051 -64.01 -61.77 16.24
CA LYS A 1051 -63.71 -63.20 16.49
C LYS A 1051 -64.52 -64.07 15.53
N VAL A 1052 -63.91 -64.50 14.42
CA VAL A 1052 -63.82 -65.92 14.01
C VAL A 1052 -62.65 -66.04 13.02
N PRO A 1053 -61.82 -67.10 13.13
CA PRO A 1053 -60.58 -67.27 12.39
C PRO A 1053 -60.79 -68.04 11.08
N THR A 1054 -60.05 -67.69 10.04
CA THR A 1054 -59.83 -68.55 8.86
C THR A 1054 -58.42 -69.15 8.92
N CYS A 1055 -58.29 -70.26 9.65
CA CYS A 1055 -57.34 -71.30 9.27
C CYS A 1055 -58.01 -72.16 8.19
N THR A 1056 -57.51 -72.11 6.96
CA THR A 1056 -57.80 -73.15 5.96
C THR A 1056 -56.69 -74.19 6.02
N ILE A 1057 -57.02 -75.34 6.59
CA ILE A 1057 -56.33 -76.61 6.37
C ILE A 1057 -56.95 -77.23 5.10
N VAL A 1058 -56.12 -77.71 4.17
CA VAL A 1058 -56.53 -78.79 3.26
C VAL A 1058 -55.50 -79.92 3.30
N ARG A 1059 -56.04 -81.10 3.64
CA ARG A 1059 -55.45 -82.44 3.66
C ARG A 1059 -55.08 -82.94 2.25
N LYS A 1060 -54.18 -83.93 2.20
CA LYS A 1060 -54.11 -84.96 1.14
C LYS A 1060 -55.49 -85.63 0.91
N PRO A 1061 -55.68 -86.24 -0.27
CA PRO A 1061 -56.04 -87.65 -0.28
C PRO A 1061 -55.18 -88.50 -1.25
N SER A 1062 -54.82 -89.68 -0.74
CA SER A 1062 -54.60 -90.99 -1.39
C SER A 1062 -54.37 -91.12 -2.91
N ASP A 1063 -53.23 -91.74 -3.23
CA ASP A 1063 -52.89 -92.70 -4.31
C ASP A 1063 -54.08 -93.47 -4.95
N PRO A 1064 -53.98 -94.00 -6.20
CA PRO A 1064 -52.88 -94.91 -6.57
C PRO A 1064 -52.40 -94.94 -8.05
N ARG A 1065 -51.20 -95.53 -8.18
CA ARG A 1065 -50.63 -96.28 -9.32
C ARG A 1065 -49.56 -95.60 -10.19
N GLU A 1066 -48.43 -96.30 -10.15
CA GLU A 1066 -47.52 -96.63 -11.24
C GLU A 1066 -46.34 -95.69 -11.54
N SER A 1067 -45.24 -96.09 -10.90
CA SER A 1067 -44.00 -96.53 -11.57
C SER A 1067 -42.97 -95.48 -12.01
N VAL A 1068 -41.76 -95.70 -11.46
CA VAL A 1068 -40.45 -95.67 -12.16
C VAL A 1068 -39.64 -94.36 -12.11
N VAL A 1069 -38.64 -94.39 -11.20
CA VAL A 1069 -37.20 -94.12 -11.44
C VAL A 1069 -36.64 -92.67 -11.39
N GLN A 1070 -35.79 -92.48 -10.35
CA GLN A 1070 -34.45 -91.86 -10.30
C GLN A 1070 -34.18 -90.36 -10.60
N LEU A 1071 -33.33 -89.81 -9.70
CA LEU A 1071 -32.21 -88.86 -9.92
C LEU A 1071 -32.52 -87.45 -10.49
N PHE A 1072 -32.44 -86.40 -9.64
CA PHE A 1072 -31.28 -85.51 -9.44
C PHE A 1072 -31.60 -84.40 -8.42
#